data_AF-A0A6J1Y9E7-F1
#
_entry.id   AF-A0A6J1Y9E7-F1
#
_cell.length_a   1.000
_cell.length_b   1.000
_cell.length_c   1.000
_cell.angle_alpha   90.00
_cell.angle_beta   90.00
_cell.angle_gamma   90.00
#
_symmetry.space_group_name_H-M   'P 1'
#
loop_
_entity.id
_entity.type
_entity.pdbx_description
1 polymer ?
#
loop_
_entity_poly.entity_id
_entity_poly.type
_entity_poly.pdbx_seq_one_letter_code
_entity_poly.pdbx_strand_id
1 'polypeptide(L)'
;MLSLDPLGPAWDCPLASKDLEEEEGPWGGGAGLPPPGCFSGSWRHDVGLDCKGSLEEAEARAWTVYHYSLLQSCLQQAGLPETQDRSQVPRTGCPGAEVTLCILGSPSTFLSVLLEGGVQSPGNMLLCLSPAWLTKVPAPGQPGESALLVSKAVSFYPGGLTFLDDFVPPRRATYFLAGLGLGPGRGREAAELARDLTCPTGASAELARLLEDRLLTRRLLAQQGGVAVPATLAFTYKPPALLRVGDASPGLRLVELSGKEGQETLVKEEVEAFLHSEALGDALQVAVKLSGWRWRGRQALRLYSQKELGTVVDMVLALLEKLEEEESVLVEAVCPPAQLPFPGSPPPGPELAVRICAVVCRTQGDRPLLSKLHLVESDPNHFASQLVQTFIHFDVTEHRRDEENARLLAELVRARGLQLDGCFSYWDDCLVLTALLCQELGLPCSPPAAMRLAKQKSCTQLHLLRCHGPPWPAPSLHAVPCCPLESEADVERAVHQVPLPGVMKLEFGAGAVGVRLVEDAPQCHEHFSRITRDLQGEADHPGIGLGWGNAMLLMEFIEGTEHDVDLVVYGGRLLAAFVSDNGPTRLPGFTETAACMPTGLAPEQEAQLVQAAFRCCLGCGLLDGVFNVELKLTRAGPKLIEINPRMGGFYLRDWILELYGVDLLLAAAMVACGLRPALPSHPRARGHLVGVMCLASQHLQTLSSTASRETLQALHDQGLLRFNLLEEVLVPGEYEEPYCSVACAGPSLAEARLRLLGLCQGLGIDGPHYPVAHFLSHFK
;
A
#
# COMPACT_ATOMS: atom_id res chain seq x y z
N MET A 1 18.90 13.35 -3.34
CA MET A 1 19.46 14.61 -3.88
C MET A 1 19.59 14.44 -5.39
N LEU A 2 18.58 14.87 -6.13
CA LEU A 2 18.64 15.12 -7.57
C LEU A 2 18.14 16.55 -7.73
N SER A 3 19.01 17.40 -8.25
CA SER A 3 18.83 18.84 -8.39
C SER A 3 17.65 19.13 -9.31
N LEU A 4 16.56 19.66 -8.76
CA LEU A 4 15.62 20.45 -9.52
C LEU A 4 16.31 21.79 -9.78
N ASP A 5 16.54 22.12 -11.04
CA ASP A 5 17.06 23.45 -11.41
C ASP A 5 16.18 24.54 -10.77
N PRO A 6 16.78 25.49 -10.03
CA PRO A 6 16.03 26.59 -9.44
C PRO A 6 15.64 27.58 -10.52
N LEU A 7 14.37 27.54 -10.95
CA LEU A 7 13.75 28.69 -11.58
C LEU A 7 13.56 29.78 -10.52
N GLY A 8 14.60 30.59 -10.33
CA GLY A 8 14.55 31.82 -9.55
C GLY A 8 13.67 32.90 -10.22
N PRO A 9 13.25 33.92 -9.45
CA PRO A 9 12.25 34.88 -9.88
C PRO A 9 12.89 35.97 -10.76
N ALA A 10 12.36 36.15 -11.97
CA ALA A 10 12.55 37.37 -12.73
C ALA A 10 11.18 38.05 -12.91
N TRP A 11 10.67 38.58 -11.80
CA TRP A 11 9.70 39.68 -11.81
C TRP A 11 10.46 40.84 -11.20
N ASP A 12 11.18 41.60 -12.03
CA ASP A 12 11.25 43.06 -11.95
C ASP A 12 12.25 43.64 -12.95
N CYS A 13 11.93 44.87 -13.35
CA CYS A 13 12.71 45.87 -14.09
C CYS A 13 12.50 45.94 -15.63
N PRO A 14 12.63 47.13 -16.23
CA PRO A 14 11.61 48.18 -16.24
C PRO A 14 11.37 48.67 -17.70
N LEU A 15 10.49 49.67 -17.85
CA LEU A 15 10.34 50.44 -19.09
C LEU A 15 11.70 50.86 -19.70
N ALA A 16 11.80 50.68 -21.02
CA ALA A 16 12.78 51.20 -21.99
C ALA A 16 14.02 50.34 -22.32
N SER A 17 13.97 49.66 -23.46
CA SER A 17 14.88 49.93 -24.59
C SER A 17 14.35 49.23 -25.86
N LYS A 18 14.43 49.97 -26.97
CA LYS A 18 14.15 49.51 -28.32
C LYS A 18 15.26 48.58 -28.80
N ASP A 19 14.92 47.82 -29.84
CA ASP A 19 15.79 47.08 -30.77
C ASP A 19 16.15 45.64 -30.38
N LEU A 20 15.25 44.72 -30.75
CA LEU A 20 15.52 43.40 -31.36
C LEU A 20 14.22 42.96 -32.06
N GLU A 21 13.92 43.60 -33.20
CA GLU A 21 13.03 43.04 -34.22
C GLU A 21 13.85 42.18 -35.19
N GLU A 22 13.15 41.27 -35.88
CA GLU A 22 13.56 40.31 -36.94
C GLU A 22 13.87 38.89 -36.43
N GLU A 23 13.14 37.81 -36.78
CA GLU A 23 11.96 37.58 -37.63
C GLU A 23 11.32 36.26 -37.16
N GLU A 24 10.09 36.29 -36.66
CA GLU A 24 9.15 35.16 -36.78
C GLU A 24 7.76 35.78 -37.01
N GLY A 25 7.25 35.65 -38.24
CA GLY A 25 5.91 36.10 -38.58
C GLY A 25 4.85 35.38 -37.74
N PRO A 26 3.72 36.05 -37.40
CA PRO A 26 2.71 35.47 -36.55
C PRO A 26 1.86 34.50 -37.39
N TRP A 27 1.48 33.37 -36.80
CA TRP A 27 0.53 32.37 -37.35
C TRP A 27 1.11 31.35 -38.35
N GLY A 28 1.99 30.47 -37.85
CA GLY A 28 2.28 29.17 -38.45
C GLY A 28 2.58 28.14 -37.36
N GLY A 29 2.01 26.94 -37.46
CA GLY A 29 2.38 25.83 -36.57
C GLY A 29 3.88 25.55 -36.68
N GLY A 30 4.62 25.78 -35.60
CA GLY A 30 6.06 25.52 -35.54
C GLY A 30 6.38 24.04 -35.76
N ALA A 31 7.35 23.80 -36.64
CA ALA A 31 7.83 22.55 -37.22
C ALA A 31 7.73 21.29 -36.35
N GLY A 32 7.22 20.20 -36.92
CA GLY A 32 7.12 18.87 -36.32
C GLY A 32 8.47 18.15 -36.05
N LEU A 33 9.61 18.83 -36.12
CA LEU A 33 10.93 18.23 -35.88
C LEU A 33 11.41 18.45 -34.43
N PRO A 34 12.10 17.47 -33.83
CA PRO A 34 12.67 17.62 -32.49
C PRO A 34 13.75 18.73 -32.45
N PRO A 35 13.98 19.37 -31.29
CA PRO A 35 14.97 20.44 -31.17
C PRO A 35 16.37 19.98 -31.60
N PRO A 36 17.06 20.74 -32.48
CA PRO A 36 18.39 20.36 -32.96
C PRO A 36 19.44 20.49 -31.85
N GLY A 37 20.27 19.44 -31.67
CA GLY A 37 21.55 19.54 -30.94
C GLY A 37 21.56 19.25 -29.44
N CYS A 38 20.57 18.56 -28.85
CA CYS A 38 20.45 18.51 -27.38
C CYS A 38 21.28 17.49 -26.60
N PHE A 39 21.91 16.49 -27.20
CA PHE A 39 22.61 15.44 -26.44
C PHE A 39 24.00 15.15 -27.00
N SER A 40 25.04 15.50 -26.25
CA SER A 40 26.43 15.18 -26.56
C SER A 40 26.90 13.98 -25.71
N GLY A 41 27.41 12.94 -26.37
CA GLY A 41 27.98 11.78 -25.70
C GLY A 41 28.62 10.77 -26.65
N SER A 42 29.28 9.76 -26.10
CA SER A 42 30.11 8.79 -26.83
C SER A 42 29.38 7.48 -27.18
N TRP A 43 28.05 7.45 -27.11
CA TRP A 43 27.25 6.25 -27.39
C TRP A 43 27.09 6.02 -28.89
N ARG A 44 26.71 4.80 -29.29
CA ARG A 44 26.54 4.44 -30.70
C ARG A 44 25.31 5.14 -31.29
N HIS A 45 25.50 5.78 -32.44
CA HIS A 45 24.42 6.38 -33.22
C HIS A 45 23.92 5.49 -34.37
N ASP A 46 24.72 4.50 -34.78
CA ASP A 46 24.37 3.52 -35.81
C ASP A 46 23.63 2.32 -35.20
N VAL A 47 22.35 2.51 -34.87
CA VAL A 47 21.48 1.50 -34.25
C VAL A 47 20.25 1.25 -35.13
N GLY A 48 19.79 0.00 -35.19
CA GLY A 48 18.66 -0.42 -36.06
C GLY A 48 17.28 0.05 -35.57
N LEU A 49 17.02 1.36 -35.60
CA LEU A 49 15.78 1.97 -35.10
C LEU A 49 14.58 1.85 -36.07
N ASP A 50 14.84 1.54 -37.34
CA ASP A 50 13.81 1.44 -38.38
C ASP A 50 12.92 0.19 -38.22
N CYS A 51 11.65 0.31 -38.61
CA CYS A 51 10.72 -0.82 -38.74
C CYS A 51 10.90 -1.55 -40.08
N LYS A 52 10.96 -2.88 -40.07
CA LYS A 52 10.94 -3.68 -41.31
C LYS A 52 9.52 -3.68 -41.90
N GLY A 53 9.28 -2.90 -42.96
CA GLY A 53 8.10 -3.05 -43.83
C GLY A 53 7.15 -1.86 -43.99
N SER A 54 7.42 -0.69 -43.40
CA SER A 54 6.71 0.56 -43.69
C SER A 54 7.68 1.72 -43.89
N LEU A 55 7.38 2.61 -44.84
CA LEU A 55 8.06 3.91 -44.94
C LEU A 55 7.57 4.78 -43.79
N GLU A 56 8.31 4.83 -42.68
CA GLU A 56 8.07 5.87 -41.67
C GLU A 56 8.26 7.25 -42.32
N GLU A 57 7.34 8.18 -42.05
CA GLU A 57 7.51 9.58 -42.42
C GLU A 57 8.81 10.12 -41.78
N ALA A 58 9.57 10.94 -42.51
CA ALA A 58 10.89 11.41 -42.07
C ALA A 58 10.88 12.08 -40.69
N GLU A 59 9.75 12.69 -40.33
CA GLU A 59 9.48 13.31 -39.03
C GLU A 59 9.42 12.28 -37.89
N ALA A 60 8.71 11.16 -38.07
CA ALA A 60 8.58 10.11 -37.08
C ALA A 60 9.95 9.51 -36.73
N ARG A 61 10.79 9.31 -37.76
CA ARG A 61 12.16 8.80 -37.61
C ARG A 61 13.03 9.75 -36.78
N ALA A 62 12.95 11.06 -37.03
CA ALA A 62 13.71 12.07 -36.28
C ALA A 62 13.38 12.01 -34.77
N TRP A 63 12.10 11.87 -34.42
CA TRP A 63 11.67 11.72 -33.03
C TRP A 63 12.14 10.41 -32.38
N THR A 64 12.15 9.30 -33.12
CA THR A 64 12.65 8.02 -32.58
C THR A 64 14.14 8.11 -32.23
N VAL A 65 14.95 8.73 -33.10
CA VAL A 65 16.38 9.00 -32.86
C VAL A 65 16.58 9.93 -31.66
N TYR A 66 15.75 10.96 -31.54
CA TYR A 66 15.77 11.88 -30.40
C TYR A 66 15.52 11.15 -29.07
N HIS A 67 14.47 10.33 -28.97
CA HIS A 67 14.15 9.60 -27.74
C HIS A 67 15.20 8.54 -27.41
N TYR A 68 15.80 7.88 -28.41
CA TYR A 68 16.90 6.97 -28.17
C TYR A 68 18.11 7.70 -27.56
N SER A 69 18.44 8.88 -28.10
CA SER A 69 19.54 9.71 -27.60
C SER A 69 19.27 10.23 -26.18
N LEU A 70 18.03 10.63 -25.91
CA LEU A 70 17.58 11.04 -24.57
C LEU A 70 17.69 9.87 -23.57
N LEU A 71 17.32 8.66 -23.96
CA LEU A 71 17.50 7.46 -23.12
C LEU A 71 18.98 7.25 -22.77
N GLN A 72 19.89 7.33 -23.76
CA GLN A 72 21.33 7.14 -23.50
C GLN A 72 21.87 8.22 -22.55
N SER A 73 21.47 9.48 -22.76
CA SER A 73 21.82 10.58 -21.86
C SER A 73 21.32 10.34 -20.43
N CYS A 74 20.08 9.87 -20.27
CA CYS A 74 19.51 9.54 -18.97
C CYS A 74 20.25 8.40 -18.26
N LEU A 75 20.60 7.33 -18.99
CA LEU A 75 21.38 6.21 -18.44
C LEU A 75 22.78 6.68 -18.02
N GLN A 76 23.46 7.46 -18.86
CA GLN A 76 24.78 7.99 -18.55
C GLN A 76 24.77 8.89 -17.30
N GLN A 77 23.81 9.81 -17.19
CA GLN A 77 23.65 10.68 -16.02
C GLN A 77 23.37 9.90 -14.74
N ALA A 78 22.69 8.75 -14.85
CA ALA A 78 22.44 7.83 -13.74
C ALA A 78 23.63 6.91 -13.42
N GLY A 79 24.73 6.97 -14.18
CA GLY A 79 25.88 6.07 -14.02
C GLY A 79 25.61 4.63 -14.45
N LEU A 80 24.65 4.42 -15.36
CA LEU A 80 24.22 3.11 -15.86
C LEU A 80 24.83 2.79 -17.24
N PRO A 81 24.92 1.50 -17.62
CA PRO A 81 25.49 1.11 -18.91
C PRO A 81 24.63 1.57 -20.10
N GLU A 82 25.27 1.73 -21.26
CA GLU A 82 24.61 2.03 -22.53
C GLU A 82 23.67 0.88 -22.96
N THR A 83 22.61 1.22 -23.70
CA THR A 83 21.71 0.23 -24.29
C THR A 83 22.42 -0.62 -25.33
N GLN A 84 22.30 -1.94 -25.21
CA GLN A 84 22.90 -2.89 -26.15
C GLN A 84 21.92 -3.22 -27.29
N ASP A 85 22.37 -3.12 -28.55
CA ASP A 85 21.56 -3.50 -29.70
C ASP A 85 21.57 -5.03 -29.91
N ARG A 86 20.40 -5.66 -29.76
CA ARG A 86 20.17 -7.08 -30.04
C ARG A 86 19.19 -7.31 -31.20
N SER A 87 18.77 -6.25 -31.90
CA SER A 87 17.79 -6.33 -33.00
C SER A 87 18.21 -7.28 -34.14
N GLN A 88 19.51 -7.53 -34.30
CA GLN A 88 20.06 -8.46 -35.30
C GLN A 88 19.76 -9.94 -35.00
N VAL A 89 19.46 -10.29 -33.75
CA VAL A 89 19.07 -11.64 -33.33
C VAL A 89 17.66 -11.53 -32.72
N PRO A 90 16.60 -11.60 -33.56
CA PRO A 90 15.24 -11.42 -33.08
C PRO A 90 14.94 -12.40 -31.95
N ARG A 91 14.26 -11.89 -30.92
CA ARG A 91 13.79 -12.72 -29.82
C ARG A 91 12.70 -13.65 -30.32
N THR A 92 13.08 -14.92 -30.50
CA THR A 92 12.17 -16.02 -30.81
C THR A 92 11.67 -16.67 -29.54
N GLY A 93 10.36 -16.64 -29.32
CA GLY A 93 9.73 -17.30 -28.18
C GLY A 93 8.37 -16.69 -27.88
N CYS A 94 7.33 -17.52 -27.87
CA CYS A 94 6.04 -17.21 -27.27
C CYS A 94 5.85 -18.10 -26.04
N PRO A 95 6.28 -17.70 -24.83
CA PRO A 95 5.72 -18.26 -23.62
C PRO A 95 4.39 -17.54 -23.41
N GLY A 96 3.30 -18.18 -23.80
CA GLY A 96 1.99 -17.77 -23.30
C GLY A 96 2.03 -17.84 -21.78
N ALA A 97 1.75 -16.70 -21.12
CA ALA A 97 1.78 -16.41 -19.67
C ALA A 97 2.84 -15.40 -19.17
N GLU A 98 3.55 -14.64 -20.00
CA GLU A 98 4.43 -13.56 -19.50
C GLU A 98 3.75 -12.17 -19.51
N VAL A 99 3.81 -11.45 -18.38
CA VAL A 99 3.40 -10.03 -18.29
C VAL A 99 4.26 -9.22 -19.25
N THR A 100 3.66 -8.36 -20.06
CA THR A 100 4.36 -7.45 -20.98
C THR A 100 3.85 -6.02 -20.73
N LEU A 101 4.67 -5.20 -20.07
CA LEU A 101 4.37 -3.79 -19.84
C LEU A 101 5.00 -2.94 -20.94
N CYS A 102 4.16 -2.36 -21.78
CA CYS A 102 4.58 -1.52 -22.88
C CYS A 102 4.39 -0.04 -22.52
N ILE A 103 5.48 0.72 -22.50
CA ILE A 103 5.47 2.17 -22.30
C ILE A 103 5.76 2.87 -23.62
N LEU A 104 4.87 3.73 -24.09
CA LEU A 104 5.08 4.66 -25.20
C LEU A 104 5.21 6.07 -24.64
N GLY A 105 6.42 6.63 -24.60
CA GLY A 105 6.62 7.97 -24.06
C GLY A 105 8.09 8.37 -23.91
N SER A 106 8.31 9.54 -23.31
CA SER A 106 9.66 10.06 -23.08
C SER A 106 10.43 9.18 -22.07
N PRO A 107 11.63 8.69 -22.41
CA PRO A 107 12.47 7.94 -21.48
C PRO A 107 12.73 8.69 -20.17
N SER A 108 12.92 10.01 -20.22
CA SER A 108 13.19 10.82 -19.02
C SER A 108 12.04 10.85 -18.02
N THR A 109 10.80 10.76 -18.51
CA THR A 109 9.59 10.73 -17.66
C THR A 109 9.41 9.39 -16.98
N PHE A 110 9.74 8.30 -17.68
CA PHE A 110 9.45 6.94 -17.23
C PHE A 110 10.66 6.19 -16.70
N LEU A 111 11.86 6.78 -16.69
CA LEU A 111 13.11 6.09 -16.37
C LEU A 111 13.06 5.35 -15.03
N SER A 112 12.57 5.99 -13.97
CA SER A 112 12.48 5.38 -12.64
C SER A 112 11.57 4.15 -12.63
N VAL A 113 10.40 4.25 -13.26
CA VAL A 113 9.43 3.16 -13.38
C VAL A 113 9.97 2.04 -14.27
N LEU A 114 10.69 2.37 -15.36
CA LEU A 114 11.33 1.40 -16.24
C LEU A 114 12.45 0.62 -15.55
N LEU A 115 13.29 1.31 -14.76
CA LEU A 115 14.37 0.68 -13.99
C LEU A 115 13.82 -0.24 -12.89
N GLU A 116 12.85 0.24 -12.11
CA GLU A 116 12.20 -0.58 -11.08
C GLU A 116 11.45 -1.77 -11.70
N GLY A 117 10.70 -1.52 -12.78
CA GLY A 117 10.01 -2.58 -13.53
C GLY A 117 10.97 -3.63 -14.11
N GLY A 118 12.17 -3.22 -14.54
CA GLY A 118 13.23 -4.13 -14.98
C GLY A 118 13.82 -4.99 -13.85
N VAL A 119 13.83 -4.49 -12.61
CA VAL A 119 14.21 -5.27 -11.42
C VAL A 119 13.13 -6.31 -11.07
N GLN A 120 11.86 -5.89 -11.09
CA GLN A 120 10.72 -6.73 -10.69
C GLN A 120 10.31 -7.74 -11.77
N SER A 121 10.44 -7.38 -13.06
CA SER A 121 10.09 -8.22 -14.20
C SER A 121 11.13 -8.08 -15.33
N PRO A 122 12.31 -8.71 -15.19
CA PRO A 122 13.41 -8.61 -16.14
C PRO A 122 12.98 -8.99 -17.57
N GLY A 123 13.20 -8.08 -18.53
CA GLY A 123 12.88 -8.31 -19.95
C GLY A 123 11.41 -8.16 -20.36
N ASN A 124 10.54 -7.82 -19.41
CA ASN A 124 9.10 -7.65 -19.61
C ASN A 124 8.65 -6.19 -19.54
N MET A 125 9.52 -5.31 -19.05
CA MET A 125 9.35 -3.86 -19.06
C MET A 125 9.92 -3.29 -20.35
N LEU A 126 9.04 -2.83 -21.24
CA LEU A 126 9.35 -2.44 -22.62
C LEU A 126 9.10 -0.95 -22.83
N LEU A 127 10.13 -0.21 -23.24
CA LEU A 127 10.01 1.17 -23.72
C LEU A 127 9.95 1.18 -25.26
N CYS A 128 8.81 1.60 -25.80
CA CYS A 128 8.63 1.85 -27.22
C CYS A 128 8.94 3.31 -27.53
N LEU A 129 9.92 3.53 -28.41
CA LEU A 129 10.34 4.88 -28.81
C LEU A 129 9.53 5.40 -30.02
N SER A 130 8.87 4.52 -30.76
CA SER A 130 8.02 4.84 -31.91
C SER A 130 6.66 4.16 -31.82
N PRO A 131 5.55 4.85 -32.12
CA PRO A 131 4.24 4.23 -32.31
C PRO A 131 4.23 3.18 -33.41
N ALA A 132 5.08 3.31 -34.43
CA ALA A 132 5.17 2.35 -35.54
C ALA A 132 5.72 0.98 -35.12
N TRP A 133 6.28 0.86 -33.90
CA TRP A 133 6.70 -0.41 -33.32
C TRP A 133 5.52 -1.21 -32.75
N LEU A 134 4.33 -0.60 -32.71
CA LEU A 134 3.10 -1.14 -32.16
C LEU A 134 2.10 -1.44 -33.28
N THR A 135 1.31 -2.50 -33.12
CA THR A 135 0.24 -2.86 -34.06
C THR A 135 -1.01 -3.26 -33.29
N LYS A 136 -2.14 -2.64 -33.64
CA LYS A 136 -3.45 -2.94 -33.05
C LYS A 136 -4.14 -3.99 -33.92
N VAL A 137 -4.58 -5.08 -33.30
CA VAL A 137 -5.27 -6.19 -33.99
C VAL A 137 -6.58 -6.52 -33.29
N PRO A 138 -7.64 -6.97 -34.01
CA PRO A 138 -8.89 -7.36 -33.37
C PRO A 138 -8.70 -8.45 -32.31
N ALA A 139 -9.34 -8.28 -31.16
CA ALA A 139 -9.25 -9.24 -30.06
C ALA A 139 -10.12 -10.49 -30.35
N PRO A 140 -9.59 -11.72 -30.20
CA PRO A 140 -10.38 -12.93 -30.36
C PRO A 140 -11.47 -13.01 -29.27
N GLY A 141 -12.75 -13.07 -29.68
CA GLY A 141 -13.88 -13.30 -28.77
C GLY A 141 -14.46 -12.07 -28.06
N GLN A 142 -13.94 -10.87 -28.32
CA GLN A 142 -14.44 -9.61 -27.75
C GLN A 142 -14.76 -8.60 -28.86
N PRO A 143 -16.03 -8.49 -29.31
CA PRO A 143 -16.42 -7.58 -30.38
C PRO A 143 -16.18 -6.11 -29.98
N GLY A 144 -15.42 -5.38 -30.79
CA GLY A 144 -15.11 -3.96 -30.54
C GLY A 144 -13.80 -3.73 -29.78
N GLU A 145 -13.19 -4.76 -29.19
CA GLU A 145 -11.90 -4.64 -28.50
C GLU A 145 -10.72 -5.04 -29.41
N SER A 146 -9.54 -4.53 -29.08
CA SER A 146 -8.30 -4.82 -29.81
C SER A 146 -7.14 -5.19 -28.88
N ALA A 147 -6.32 -6.14 -29.31
CA ALA A 147 -5.03 -6.41 -28.69
C ALA A 147 -3.93 -5.52 -29.29
N LEU A 148 -2.99 -5.08 -28.46
CA LEU A 148 -1.81 -4.34 -28.89
C LEU A 148 -0.61 -5.28 -28.97
N LEU A 149 0.07 -5.30 -30.11
CA LEU A 149 1.27 -6.10 -30.36
C LEU A 149 2.51 -5.21 -30.46
N VAL A 150 3.61 -5.65 -29.86
CA VAL A 150 4.91 -4.97 -29.80
C VAL A 150 5.90 -5.74 -30.67
N SER A 151 6.37 -5.11 -31.74
CA SER A 151 7.33 -5.70 -32.69
C SER A 151 8.78 -5.34 -32.37
N LYS A 152 9.02 -4.19 -31.73
CA LYS A 152 10.35 -3.70 -31.33
C LYS A 152 10.22 -2.85 -30.07
N ALA A 153 11.17 -2.95 -29.14
CA ALA A 153 11.24 -2.09 -27.96
C ALA A 153 12.61 -2.13 -27.29
N VAL A 154 12.88 -1.19 -26.38
CA VAL A 154 13.99 -1.31 -25.42
C VAL A 154 13.49 -2.03 -24.18
N SER A 155 14.08 -3.19 -23.85
CA SER A 155 13.75 -3.98 -22.67
C SER A 155 14.69 -3.68 -21.48
N PHE A 156 14.15 -3.68 -20.26
CA PHE A 156 14.87 -3.33 -19.02
C PHE A 156 15.11 -4.55 -18.12
N TYR A 157 16.28 -4.57 -17.45
CA TYR A 157 16.75 -5.66 -16.58
C TYR A 157 17.41 -5.10 -15.29
N PRO A 158 17.65 -5.95 -14.26
CA PRO A 158 18.31 -5.53 -13.03
C PRO A 158 19.69 -4.92 -13.29
N GLY A 159 20.08 -3.93 -12.46
CA GLY A 159 21.35 -3.22 -12.60
C GLY A 159 21.40 -2.19 -13.71
N GLY A 160 20.23 -1.79 -14.26
CA GLY A 160 20.13 -0.78 -15.32
C GLY A 160 20.56 -1.26 -16.70
N LEU A 161 20.62 -2.58 -16.90
CA LEU A 161 20.88 -3.18 -18.20
C LEU A 161 19.68 -2.98 -19.13
N THR A 162 19.91 -2.42 -20.31
CA THR A 162 18.89 -2.20 -21.34
C THR A 162 19.30 -2.80 -22.68
N PHE A 163 18.31 -3.29 -23.42
CA PHE A 163 18.55 -3.92 -24.73
C PHE A 163 17.51 -3.50 -25.75
N LEU A 164 17.95 -3.11 -26.95
CA LEU A 164 17.06 -2.90 -28.10
C LEU A 164 16.75 -4.27 -28.73
N ASP A 165 15.50 -4.71 -28.65
CA ASP A 165 15.05 -6.03 -29.09
C ASP A 165 14.00 -5.95 -30.21
N ASP A 166 14.12 -6.84 -31.19
CA ASP A 166 13.07 -7.17 -32.17
C ASP A 166 12.35 -8.45 -31.72
N PHE A 167 11.02 -8.47 -31.77
CA PHE A 167 10.19 -9.60 -31.33
C PHE A 167 9.56 -10.34 -32.51
N VAL A 168 9.85 -11.65 -32.64
CA VAL A 168 9.29 -12.50 -33.70
C VAL A 168 8.79 -13.82 -33.10
N PRO A 169 7.46 -14.06 -33.04
CA PRO A 169 6.39 -13.13 -33.43
C PRO A 169 6.28 -11.92 -32.47
N PRO A 170 5.57 -10.84 -32.86
CA PRO A 170 5.34 -9.68 -31.99
C PRO A 170 4.72 -10.08 -30.65
N ARG A 171 5.18 -9.45 -29.55
CA ARG A 171 4.66 -9.73 -28.20
C ARG A 171 3.34 -9.00 -27.96
N ARG A 172 2.35 -9.67 -27.38
CA ARG A 172 1.12 -9.00 -26.95
C ARG A 172 1.39 -8.18 -25.68
N ALA A 173 1.04 -6.90 -25.69
CA ALA A 173 1.06 -6.07 -24.49
C ALA A 173 -0.07 -6.48 -23.54
N THR A 174 0.27 -6.68 -22.26
CA THR A 174 -0.70 -6.95 -21.19
C THR A 174 -0.98 -5.71 -20.35
N TYR A 175 -0.15 -4.67 -20.46
CA TYR A 175 -0.37 -3.31 -19.95
C TYR A 175 0.19 -2.30 -20.94
N PHE A 176 -0.53 -1.18 -21.13
CA PHE A 176 -0.07 -0.10 -22.01
C PHE A 176 -0.07 1.24 -21.27
N LEU A 177 1.11 1.83 -21.11
CA LEU A 177 1.29 3.16 -20.53
C LEU A 177 1.72 4.12 -21.64
N ALA A 178 0.86 5.08 -21.94
CA ALA A 178 1.19 6.16 -22.86
C ALA A 178 1.45 7.44 -22.07
N GLY A 179 2.59 8.09 -22.30
CA GLY A 179 2.80 9.45 -21.83
C GLY A 179 1.95 10.43 -22.64
N LEU A 180 0.92 11.01 -22.04
CA LEU A 180 0.07 12.06 -22.65
C LEU A 180 0.79 13.44 -22.72
N GLY A 181 2.12 13.44 -22.78
CA GLY A 181 2.99 14.60 -22.57
C GLY A 181 3.04 15.63 -23.71
N LEU A 182 3.54 16.81 -23.34
CA LEU A 182 3.51 18.15 -23.96
C LEU A 182 4.21 18.35 -25.33
N GLY A 183 4.13 17.40 -26.27
CA GLY A 183 4.64 17.56 -27.63
C GLY A 183 3.53 17.75 -28.67
N PRO A 184 3.72 18.56 -29.73
CA PRO A 184 2.79 18.57 -30.86
C PRO A 184 2.77 17.17 -31.53
N GLY A 185 1.59 16.60 -31.77
CA GLY A 185 1.40 15.37 -32.56
C GLY A 185 1.20 14.06 -31.78
N ARG A 186 2.19 13.60 -30.98
CA ARG A 186 2.20 12.22 -30.45
C ARG A 186 1.15 11.87 -29.39
N GLY A 187 0.63 12.86 -28.65
CA GLY A 187 -0.44 12.61 -27.66
C GLY A 187 -1.73 12.05 -28.30
N ARG A 188 -2.03 12.46 -29.55
CA ARG A 188 -3.19 11.98 -30.30
C ARG A 188 -3.02 10.52 -30.72
N GLU A 189 -1.88 10.16 -31.28
CA GLU A 189 -1.59 8.79 -31.72
C GLU A 189 -1.55 7.82 -30.53
N ALA A 190 -0.95 8.24 -29.42
CA ALA A 190 -0.89 7.43 -28.21
C ALA A 190 -2.30 7.22 -27.60
N ALA A 191 -3.18 8.22 -27.68
CA ALA A 191 -4.58 8.10 -27.27
C ALA A 191 -5.40 7.18 -28.20
N GLU A 192 -5.20 7.26 -29.52
CA GLU A 192 -5.83 6.35 -30.49
C GLU A 192 -5.37 4.89 -30.32
N LEU A 193 -4.08 4.69 -30.03
CA LEU A 193 -3.54 3.38 -29.68
C LEU A 193 -4.15 2.85 -28.38
N ALA A 194 -4.36 3.70 -27.38
CA ALA A 194 -4.96 3.33 -26.10
C ALA A 194 -6.47 3.04 -26.14
N ARG A 195 -7.19 3.50 -27.16
CA ARG A 195 -8.65 3.31 -27.28
C ARG A 195 -9.00 1.83 -27.45
N ASP A 196 -10.08 1.35 -26.84
CA ASP A 196 -10.64 0.00 -27.05
C ASP A 196 -9.62 -1.15 -26.88
N LEU A 197 -8.59 -0.98 -26.06
CA LEU A 197 -7.59 -2.03 -25.82
C LEU A 197 -8.11 -3.06 -24.82
N THR A 198 -7.83 -4.34 -25.08
CA THR A 198 -8.15 -5.43 -24.14
C THR A 198 -7.35 -5.34 -22.83
N CYS A 199 -6.17 -4.70 -22.88
CA CYS A 199 -5.26 -4.56 -21.74
C CYS A 199 -5.48 -3.24 -21.00
N PRO A 200 -5.20 -3.15 -19.68
CA PRO A 200 -5.35 -1.91 -18.93
C PRO A 200 -4.39 -0.84 -19.44
N THR A 201 -4.86 0.42 -19.42
CA THR A 201 -4.06 1.58 -19.80
C THR A 201 -3.82 2.52 -18.62
N GLY A 202 -2.70 3.26 -18.66
CA GLY A 202 -2.37 4.25 -17.61
C GLY A 202 -3.28 5.49 -17.57
N ALA A 203 -4.00 5.75 -18.66
CA ALA A 203 -5.01 6.80 -18.80
C ALA A 203 -5.97 6.43 -19.93
N SER A 204 -7.21 6.91 -19.89
CA SER A 204 -8.14 6.83 -21.03
C SER A 204 -8.10 8.10 -21.85
N ALA A 205 -8.46 8.01 -23.14
CA ALA A 205 -8.58 9.18 -24.01
C ALA A 205 -9.63 10.16 -23.49
N GLU A 206 -10.70 9.64 -22.88
CA GLU A 206 -11.77 10.41 -22.25
C GLU A 206 -11.28 11.17 -21.02
N LEU A 207 -10.51 10.50 -20.15
CA LEU A 207 -9.93 11.13 -18.96
C LEU A 207 -8.87 12.18 -19.33
N ALA A 208 -8.06 11.90 -20.36
CA ALA A 208 -7.11 12.87 -20.90
C ALA A 208 -7.82 14.11 -21.43
N ARG A 209 -8.88 13.94 -22.23
CA ARG A 209 -9.73 15.05 -22.71
C ARG A 209 -10.31 15.86 -21.56
N LEU A 210 -10.73 15.20 -20.47
CA LEU A 210 -11.29 15.83 -19.30
C LEU A 210 -10.27 16.68 -18.52
N LEU A 211 -9.08 16.12 -18.28
CA LEU A 211 -8.02 16.74 -17.46
C LEU A 211 -7.21 17.80 -18.21
N GLU A 212 -7.11 17.69 -19.54
CA GLU A 212 -6.40 18.67 -20.37
C GLU A 212 -7.28 19.86 -20.75
N ASP A 213 -8.61 19.72 -20.70
CA ASP A 213 -9.54 20.82 -20.91
C ASP A 213 -9.72 21.63 -19.62
N ARG A 214 -9.25 22.88 -19.68
CA ARG A 214 -9.30 23.82 -18.55
C ARG A 214 -10.74 24.07 -18.10
N LEU A 215 -11.69 24.17 -19.02
CA LEU A 215 -13.09 24.45 -18.73
C LEU A 215 -13.76 23.27 -18.03
N LEU A 216 -13.56 22.05 -18.55
CA LEU A 216 -14.09 20.82 -17.95
C LEU A 216 -13.54 20.62 -16.54
N THR A 217 -12.23 20.80 -16.36
CA THR A 217 -11.57 20.70 -15.06
C THR A 217 -12.13 21.72 -14.06
N ARG A 218 -12.32 22.98 -14.48
CA ARG A 218 -12.90 24.03 -13.62
C ARG A 218 -14.32 23.69 -13.19
N ARG A 219 -15.15 23.20 -14.11
CA ARG A 219 -16.52 22.78 -13.81
C ARG A 219 -16.56 21.64 -12.80
N LEU A 220 -15.72 20.62 -12.98
CA LEU A 220 -15.63 19.50 -12.05
C LEU A 220 -15.27 19.96 -10.63
N LEU A 221 -14.26 20.83 -10.50
CA LEU A 221 -13.82 21.34 -9.20
C LEU A 221 -14.89 22.23 -8.55
N ALA A 222 -15.56 23.09 -9.34
CA ALA A 222 -16.61 23.97 -8.84
C ALA A 222 -17.82 23.21 -8.26
N GLN A 223 -18.11 22.01 -8.78
CA GLN A 223 -19.20 21.15 -8.30
C GLN A 223 -18.90 20.45 -6.96
N GLN A 224 -17.65 20.36 -6.53
CA GLN A 224 -17.23 19.55 -5.38
C GLN A 224 -17.34 20.25 -4.01
N GLY A 225 -18.12 21.35 -3.90
CA GLY A 225 -18.51 21.94 -2.62
C GLY A 225 -17.36 22.12 -1.61
N GLY A 226 -16.34 22.91 -1.95
CA GLY A 226 -15.19 23.12 -1.07
C GLY A 226 -13.87 23.50 -1.77
N VAL A 227 -13.82 23.38 -3.10
CA VAL A 227 -12.66 23.79 -3.90
C VAL A 227 -12.93 25.15 -4.54
N ALA A 228 -12.18 26.17 -4.12
CA ALA A 228 -12.23 27.47 -4.78
C ALA A 228 -11.62 27.37 -6.19
N VAL A 229 -12.37 27.78 -7.20
CA VAL A 229 -11.88 27.96 -8.57
C VAL A 229 -11.87 29.45 -8.91
N PRO A 230 -10.92 29.93 -9.73
CA PRO A 230 -10.93 31.30 -10.21
C PRO A 230 -12.22 31.60 -10.96
N ALA A 231 -12.73 32.82 -10.79
CA ALA A 231 -13.86 33.28 -11.57
C ALA A 231 -13.55 33.16 -13.06
N THR A 232 -14.44 32.52 -13.82
CA THR A 232 -14.22 32.19 -15.23
C THR A 232 -15.48 32.49 -16.04
N LEU A 233 -15.36 33.31 -17.07
CA LEU A 233 -16.31 33.44 -18.17
C LEU A 233 -15.82 32.59 -19.34
N ALA A 234 -16.65 31.70 -19.85
CA ALA A 234 -16.32 30.81 -20.95
C ALA A 234 -17.29 30.98 -22.12
N PHE A 235 -16.78 31.36 -23.29
CA PHE A 235 -17.51 31.32 -24.55
C PHE A 235 -17.26 29.97 -25.21
N THR A 236 -18.31 29.16 -25.33
CA THR A 236 -18.23 27.77 -25.82
C THR A 236 -18.82 27.66 -27.22
N TYR A 237 -18.15 26.92 -28.11
CA TYR A 237 -18.65 26.66 -29.46
C TYR A 237 -19.04 25.19 -29.61
N LYS A 238 -20.35 24.92 -29.68
CA LYS A 238 -20.92 23.55 -29.69
C LYS A 238 -20.33 22.65 -28.58
N PRO A 239 -20.56 22.97 -27.30
CA PRO A 239 -19.93 22.27 -26.19
C PRO A 239 -20.35 20.78 -26.12
N PRO A 240 -19.45 19.89 -25.68
CA PRO A 240 -19.75 18.46 -25.49
C PRO A 240 -20.88 18.25 -24.48
N ALA A 241 -21.58 17.11 -24.56
CA ALA A 241 -22.73 16.79 -23.71
C ALA A 241 -22.45 16.90 -22.20
N LEU A 242 -21.20 16.61 -21.78
CA LEU A 242 -20.73 16.75 -20.40
C LEU A 242 -20.82 18.20 -19.86
N LEU A 243 -20.76 19.21 -20.73
CA LEU A 243 -20.95 20.62 -20.36
C LEU A 243 -22.43 21.06 -20.40
N ARG A 244 -23.36 20.21 -20.83
CA ARG A 244 -24.79 20.56 -20.97
C ARG A 244 -25.64 20.21 -19.75
N VAL A 245 -25.07 19.56 -18.71
CA VAL A 245 -25.82 19.04 -17.55
C VAL A 245 -25.44 19.77 -16.24
N GLY A 246 -26.39 20.51 -15.64
CA GLY A 246 -26.37 20.91 -14.21
C GLY A 246 -25.86 22.33 -13.87
N ASP A 247 -26.40 22.84 -12.75
CA ASP A 247 -26.54 24.24 -12.29
C ASP A 247 -25.30 25.15 -12.29
N ALA A 248 -25.59 26.46 -12.43
CA ALA A 248 -24.64 27.56 -12.35
C ALA A 248 -23.85 27.54 -11.03
N SER A 249 -22.54 27.36 -11.12
CA SER A 249 -21.65 27.48 -9.97
C SER A 249 -21.31 28.97 -9.74
N PRO A 250 -21.22 29.46 -8.48
CA PRO A 250 -21.08 30.89 -8.14
C PRO A 250 -19.79 31.60 -8.60
N GLY A 251 -19.01 31.01 -9.51
CA GLY A 251 -17.83 31.62 -10.13
C GLY A 251 -17.54 31.15 -11.56
N LEU A 252 -18.40 30.34 -12.18
CA LEU A 252 -18.21 29.85 -13.56
C LEU A 252 -19.41 30.22 -14.41
N ARG A 253 -19.23 31.13 -15.37
CA ARG A 253 -20.26 31.58 -16.30
C ARG A 253 -19.99 31.02 -17.69
N LEU A 254 -20.97 30.30 -18.25
CA LEU A 254 -20.88 29.69 -19.57
C LEU A 254 -21.80 30.43 -20.55
N VAL A 255 -21.26 30.83 -21.69
CA VAL A 255 -21.99 31.45 -22.80
C VAL A 255 -21.86 30.52 -24.00
N GLU A 256 -22.96 29.89 -24.41
CA GLU A 256 -22.99 29.05 -25.61
C GLU A 256 -23.20 29.92 -26.85
N LEU A 257 -22.30 29.81 -27.81
CA LEU A 257 -22.35 30.56 -29.06
C LEU A 257 -23.16 29.78 -30.10
N SER A 258 -24.18 30.43 -30.67
CA SER A 258 -24.98 29.89 -31.80
C SER A 258 -24.21 29.87 -33.12
N GLY A 259 -23.14 30.66 -33.24
CA GLY A 259 -22.25 30.77 -34.39
C GLY A 259 -21.03 31.66 -34.06
N LYS A 260 -20.02 31.69 -34.94
CA LYS A 260 -18.78 32.46 -34.71
C LYS A 260 -18.89 33.94 -35.12
N GLU A 261 -19.76 34.25 -36.09
CA GLU A 261 -19.92 35.59 -36.65
C GLU A 261 -21.04 36.38 -35.94
N GLY A 262 -20.91 37.72 -35.88
CA GLY A 262 -21.94 38.62 -35.37
C GLY A 262 -22.15 38.61 -33.86
N GLN A 263 -21.21 38.05 -33.09
CA GLN A 263 -21.29 37.92 -31.63
C GLN A 263 -20.70 39.13 -30.87
N GLU A 264 -20.33 40.21 -31.57
CA GLU A 264 -19.62 41.38 -31.00
C GLU A 264 -20.36 42.00 -29.82
N THR A 265 -21.66 42.25 -29.98
CA THR A 265 -22.51 42.83 -28.94
C THR A 265 -22.61 41.90 -27.73
N LEU A 266 -22.82 40.59 -27.97
CA LEU A 266 -22.93 39.58 -26.92
C LEU A 266 -21.62 39.44 -26.13
N VAL A 267 -20.49 39.33 -26.83
CA VAL A 267 -19.17 39.22 -26.20
C VAL A 267 -18.89 40.46 -25.37
N LYS A 268 -19.19 41.65 -25.89
CA LYS A 268 -18.98 42.90 -25.17
C LYS A 268 -19.82 42.96 -23.88
N GLU A 269 -21.11 42.68 -23.95
CA GLU A 269 -22.02 42.68 -22.79
C GLU A 269 -21.59 41.66 -21.73
N GLU A 270 -21.23 40.45 -22.16
CA GLU A 270 -20.84 39.36 -21.26
C GLU A 270 -19.47 39.60 -20.60
N VAL A 271 -18.48 40.09 -21.35
CA VAL A 271 -17.17 40.47 -20.81
C VAL A 271 -17.32 41.66 -19.87
N GLU A 272 -18.09 42.69 -20.23
CA GLU A 272 -18.35 43.84 -19.37
C GLU A 272 -19.03 43.43 -18.06
N ALA A 273 -20.08 42.61 -18.14
CA ALA A 273 -20.77 42.08 -16.96
C ALA A 273 -19.84 41.23 -16.09
N PHE A 274 -18.97 40.42 -16.69
CA PHE A 274 -18.00 39.61 -15.97
C PHE A 274 -16.95 40.49 -15.27
N LEU A 275 -16.31 41.43 -15.98
CA LEU A 275 -15.29 42.32 -15.42
C LEU A 275 -15.81 43.18 -14.26
N HIS A 276 -17.11 43.45 -14.18
CA HIS A 276 -17.74 44.17 -13.06
C HIS A 276 -18.37 43.25 -12.01
N SER A 277 -18.27 41.93 -12.16
CA SER A 277 -18.90 40.98 -11.25
C SER A 277 -18.14 40.87 -9.91
N GLU A 278 -18.89 40.69 -8.82
CA GLU A 278 -18.33 40.43 -7.48
C GLU A 278 -17.50 39.12 -7.43
N ALA A 279 -17.68 38.22 -8.40
CA ALA A 279 -16.95 36.97 -8.50
C ALA A 279 -15.44 37.16 -8.75
N LEU A 280 -15.00 38.27 -9.37
CA LEU A 280 -13.57 38.53 -9.55
C LEU A 280 -12.82 38.85 -8.24
N GLY A 281 -13.53 39.23 -7.17
CA GLY A 281 -12.91 39.65 -5.91
C GLY A 281 -11.86 40.76 -6.13
N ASP A 282 -10.66 40.57 -5.57
CA ASP A 282 -9.55 41.53 -5.65
C ASP A 282 -8.66 41.39 -6.90
N ALA A 283 -9.08 40.60 -7.91
CA ALA A 283 -8.27 40.35 -9.09
C ALA A 283 -8.13 41.60 -9.98
N LEU A 284 -6.93 42.18 -10.05
CA LEU A 284 -6.62 43.36 -10.88
C LEU A 284 -6.44 43.06 -12.37
N GLN A 285 -6.28 41.78 -12.73
CA GLN A 285 -6.02 41.31 -14.08
C GLN A 285 -6.88 40.10 -14.44
N VAL A 286 -7.16 39.96 -15.74
CA VAL A 286 -7.80 38.78 -16.32
C VAL A 286 -6.89 38.12 -17.36
N ALA A 287 -6.96 36.80 -17.42
CA ALA A 287 -6.29 35.97 -18.40
C ALA A 287 -7.29 35.56 -19.48
N VAL A 288 -7.02 35.95 -20.73
CA VAL A 288 -7.73 35.42 -21.89
C VAL A 288 -6.95 34.22 -22.42
N LYS A 289 -7.62 33.08 -22.57
CA LYS A 289 -7.00 31.82 -23.00
C LYS A 289 -7.97 30.91 -23.73
N LEU A 290 -7.44 30.10 -24.63
CA LEU A 290 -8.19 29.01 -25.25
C LEU A 290 -8.31 27.80 -24.30
N SER A 291 -9.42 27.09 -24.42
CA SER A 291 -9.73 25.82 -23.76
C SER A 291 -10.21 24.81 -24.78
N GLY A 292 -9.72 23.58 -24.63
CA GLY A 292 -9.96 22.48 -25.54
C GLY A 292 -8.71 21.61 -25.62
N TRP A 293 -8.90 20.33 -25.92
CA TRP A 293 -7.85 19.31 -25.92
C TRP A 293 -6.70 19.56 -26.92
N ARG A 294 -6.89 20.47 -27.89
CA ARG A 294 -5.87 20.87 -28.88
C ARG A 294 -4.94 21.98 -28.40
N TRP A 295 -5.36 22.77 -27.43
CA TRP A 295 -4.66 23.99 -27.02
C TRP A 295 -3.72 23.73 -25.84
N ARG A 296 -2.41 23.87 -26.04
CA ARG A 296 -1.38 23.60 -25.02
C ARG A 296 -0.49 24.81 -24.73
N GLY A 297 0.04 24.89 -23.50
CA GLY A 297 1.05 25.88 -23.10
C GLY A 297 0.59 27.35 -23.04
N ARG A 298 1.55 28.28 -23.10
CA ARG A 298 1.33 29.75 -23.10
C ARG A 298 0.89 30.31 -24.46
N GLN A 299 0.75 29.46 -25.49
CA GLN A 299 0.58 29.87 -26.90
C GLN A 299 -0.67 30.75 -27.18
N ALA A 300 -1.62 30.82 -26.24
CA ALA A 300 -2.76 31.72 -26.31
C ALA A 300 -3.13 32.36 -24.96
N LEU A 301 -2.20 32.41 -23.99
CA LEU A 301 -2.44 33.08 -22.71
C LEU A 301 -2.01 34.55 -22.82
N ARG A 302 -2.96 35.48 -22.68
CA ARG A 302 -2.69 36.92 -22.60
C ARG A 302 -3.29 37.48 -21.32
N LEU A 303 -2.53 38.33 -20.65
CA LEU A 303 -2.94 39.01 -19.43
C LEU A 303 -3.37 40.43 -19.79
N TYR A 304 -4.52 40.84 -19.28
CA TYR A 304 -5.08 42.17 -19.48
C TYR A 304 -5.45 42.77 -18.13
N SER A 305 -5.38 44.10 -18.04
CA SER A 305 -5.93 44.82 -16.91
C SER A 305 -7.45 44.72 -16.93
N GLN A 306 -8.08 44.56 -15.76
CA GLN A 306 -9.54 44.58 -15.63
C GLN A 306 -10.16 45.90 -16.16
N LYS A 307 -9.38 46.99 -16.20
CA LYS A 307 -9.84 48.31 -16.66
C LYS A 307 -9.88 48.46 -18.19
N GLU A 308 -9.33 47.50 -18.93
CA GLU A 308 -9.17 47.58 -20.38
C GLU A 308 -10.22 46.73 -21.11
N LEU A 309 -11.50 47.06 -20.93
CA LEU A 309 -12.62 46.30 -21.54
C LEU A 309 -12.44 46.08 -23.05
N GLY A 310 -12.03 47.12 -23.79
CA GLY A 310 -11.86 47.04 -25.24
C GLY A 310 -10.83 46.01 -25.69
N THR A 311 -9.67 45.95 -25.03
CA THR A 311 -8.59 45.03 -25.42
C THR A 311 -8.93 43.57 -25.09
N VAL A 312 -9.66 43.33 -23.99
CA VAL A 312 -10.17 42.01 -23.64
C VAL A 312 -11.18 41.52 -24.68
N VAL A 313 -12.14 42.38 -25.07
CA VAL A 313 -13.17 42.06 -26.08
C VAL A 313 -12.53 41.77 -27.44
N ASP A 314 -11.63 42.63 -27.90
CA ASP A 314 -10.93 42.46 -29.18
C ASP A 314 -10.17 41.14 -29.22
N MET A 315 -9.52 40.76 -28.11
CA MET A 315 -8.81 39.49 -28.04
C MET A 315 -9.75 38.28 -28.02
N VAL A 316 -10.85 38.35 -27.27
CA VAL A 316 -11.85 37.27 -27.27
C VAL A 316 -12.37 37.05 -28.69
N LEU A 317 -12.77 38.11 -29.40
CA LEU A 317 -13.26 38.03 -30.78
C LEU A 317 -12.22 37.41 -31.73
N ALA A 318 -10.96 37.85 -31.66
CA ALA A 318 -9.88 37.31 -32.48
C ALA A 318 -9.52 35.84 -32.18
N LEU A 319 -9.89 35.32 -31.00
CA LEU A 319 -9.75 33.91 -30.64
C LEU A 319 -11.00 33.10 -31.00
N LEU A 320 -12.19 33.69 -30.96
CA LEU A 320 -13.44 33.01 -31.34
C LEU A 320 -13.43 32.54 -32.79
N GLU A 321 -12.84 33.31 -33.71
CA GLU A 321 -12.69 32.92 -35.11
C GLU A 321 -11.92 31.60 -35.28
N LYS A 322 -11.01 31.30 -34.34
CA LYS A 322 -10.09 30.16 -34.39
C LYS A 322 -10.63 28.89 -33.71
N LEU A 323 -11.75 28.98 -33.01
CA LEU A 323 -12.32 27.83 -32.30
C LEU A 323 -12.77 26.73 -33.26
N GLU A 324 -12.50 25.47 -32.95
CA GLU A 324 -13.22 24.34 -33.54
C GLU A 324 -14.40 23.91 -32.65
N GLU A 325 -15.23 22.98 -33.15
CA GLU A 325 -16.32 22.42 -32.35
C GLU A 325 -15.78 21.83 -31.04
N GLU A 326 -16.56 21.96 -29.97
CA GLU A 326 -16.21 21.54 -28.60
C GLU A 326 -15.14 22.39 -27.90
N GLU A 327 -14.64 23.46 -28.53
CA GLU A 327 -13.64 24.35 -27.94
C GLU A 327 -14.25 25.61 -27.32
N SER A 328 -13.44 26.34 -26.53
CA SER A 328 -13.90 27.52 -25.82
C SER A 328 -12.83 28.60 -25.66
N VAL A 329 -13.25 29.87 -25.57
CA VAL A 329 -12.42 30.98 -25.09
C VAL A 329 -12.79 31.27 -23.64
N LEU A 330 -11.78 31.36 -22.77
CA LEU A 330 -11.95 31.65 -21.35
C LEU A 330 -11.40 33.05 -21.05
N VAL A 331 -12.16 33.82 -20.28
CA VAL A 331 -11.70 35.01 -19.57
C VAL A 331 -11.73 34.65 -18.08
N GLU A 332 -10.55 34.47 -17.48
CA GLU A 332 -10.40 33.97 -16.11
C GLU A 332 -9.72 35.02 -15.23
N ALA A 333 -10.15 35.15 -13.97
CA ALA A 333 -9.48 35.99 -12.99
C ALA A 333 -8.03 35.51 -12.77
N VAL A 334 -7.08 36.44 -12.81
CA VAL A 334 -5.67 36.11 -12.52
C VAL A 334 -5.51 36.04 -11.01
N CYS A 335 -5.39 34.83 -10.49
CA CYS A 335 -4.97 34.64 -9.11
C CYS A 335 -3.46 34.87 -9.04
N PRO A 336 -2.97 35.82 -8.22
CA PRO A 336 -1.54 35.95 -7.99
C PRO A 336 -1.00 34.63 -7.44
N PRO A 337 0.24 34.24 -7.78
CA PRO A 337 0.89 33.11 -7.13
C PRO A 337 0.77 33.30 -5.62
N ALA A 338 0.36 32.25 -4.90
CA ALA A 338 0.38 32.29 -3.45
C ALA A 338 1.81 32.67 -3.02
N GLN A 339 1.98 33.87 -2.47
CA GLN A 339 3.20 34.20 -1.75
C GLN A 339 3.16 33.38 -0.48
N LEU A 340 3.69 32.15 -0.57
CA LEU A 340 3.94 31.35 0.61
C LEU A 340 4.84 32.23 1.51
N PRO A 341 4.44 32.50 2.76
CA PRO A 341 5.30 33.24 3.65
C PRO A 341 6.63 32.50 3.71
N PHE A 342 7.74 33.19 3.46
CA PHE A 342 9.04 32.70 3.88
C PHE A 342 9.15 32.93 5.39
N PRO A 343 9.20 31.86 6.20
CA PRO A 343 10.10 31.92 7.34
C PRO A 343 10.81 30.59 7.61
N GLY A 344 11.91 30.67 8.37
CA GLY A 344 12.46 29.50 9.06
C GLY A 344 11.34 28.75 9.78
N SER A 345 11.24 27.45 9.48
CA SER A 345 10.21 26.47 9.89
C SER A 345 8.78 26.73 9.37
N PRO A 346 8.25 25.90 8.46
CA PRO A 346 6.83 25.90 8.12
C PRO A 346 5.99 25.18 9.20
N PRO A 347 4.70 25.55 9.41
CA PRO A 347 3.74 24.67 10.05
C PRO A 347 3.50 23.43 9.16
N PRO A 348 3.06 22.28 9.70
CA PRO A 348 2.77 21.11 8.89
C PRO A 348 1.51 21.42 8.06
N GLY A 349 1.70 21.91 6.84
CA GLY A 349 0.69 21.74 5.80
C GLY A 349 0.49 20.23 5.57
N PRO A 350 -0.68 19.79 5.08
CA PRO A 350 -0.85 18.40 4.74
C PRO A 350 0.15 18.07 3.62
N GLU A 351 1.11 17.19 3.89
CA GLU A 351 1.90 16.53 2.85
C GLU A 351 0.94 15.69 2.01
N LEU A 352 0.29 16.33 1.04
CA LEU A 352 -0.50 15.64 0.05
C LEU A 352 0.44 14.99 -0.96
N ALA A 353 1.04 13.87 -0.55
CA ALA A 353 1.56 12.88 -1.48
C ALA A 353 0.37 12.07 -2.01
N VAL A 354 -0.29 12.58 -3.05
CA VAL A 354 -1.34 11.83 -3.74
C VAL A 354 -0.67 10.75 -4.59
N ARG A 355 -0.61 9.52 -4.06
CA ARG A 355 -0.22 8.32 -4.80
C ARG A 355 -1.48 7.60 -5.27
N ILE A 356 -1.99 7.96 -6.46
CA ILE A 356 -3.04 7.18 -7.11
C ILE A 356 -2.37 5.94 -7.72
N CYS A 357 -2.42 4.83 -7.00
CA CYS A 357 -2.09 3.51 -7.54
C CYS A 357 -3.38 2.83 -8.00
N ALA A 358 -3.69 2.93 -9.29
CA ALA A 358 -4.62 1.99 -9.89
C ALA A 358 -3.89 0.66 -10.10
N VAL A 359 -3.92 -0.19 -9.08
CA VAL A 359 -3.42 -1.56 -9.20
C VAL A 359 -4.49 -2.38 -9.93
N VAL A 360 -4.53 -2.27 -11.26
CA VAL A 360 -5.29 -3.24 -12.06
C VAL A 360 -4.42 -4.47 -12.13
N CYS A 361 -4.52 -5.36 -11.15
CA CYS A 361 -3.83 -6.63 -11.15
C CYS A 361 -4.51 -7.54 -12.21
N ARG A 362 -3.77 -8.04 -13.19
CA ARG A 362 -4.20 -9.13 -14.07
C ARG A 362 -3.27 -10.31 -13.84
N THR A 363 -3.82 -11.52 -13.84
CA THR A 363 -3.00 -12.73 -13.85
C THR A 363 -2.16 -12.78 -15.13
N GLN A 364 -1.14 -13.64 -15.14
CA GLN A 364 -0.38 -13.98 -16.34
C GLN A 364 -1.26 -14.43 -17.54
N GLY A 365 -2.51 -14.86 -17.30
CA GLY A 365 -3.49 -15.24 -18.31
C GLY A 365 -4.47 -14.13 -18.74
N ASP A 366 -4.16 -12.86 -18.51
CA ASP A 366 -4.98 -11.70 -18.92
C ASP A 366 -6.37 -11.63 -18.25
N ARG A 367 -6.55 -12.32 -17.11
CA ARG A 367 -7.78 -12.25 -16.32
C ARG A 367 -7.69 -11.14 -15.27
N PRO A 368 -8.73 -10.30 -15.09
CA PRO A 368 -8.77 -9.36 -13.97
C PRO A 368 -8.62 -10.11 -12.65
N LEU A 369 -7.68 -9.69 -11.80
CA LEU A 369 -7.56 -10.14 -10.42
C LEU A 369 -8.64 -9.44 -9.60
N LEU A 370 -9.86 -9.96 -9.69
CA LEU A 370 -10.86 -9.76 -8.66
C LEU A 370 -10.53 -10.76 -7.54
N SER A 371 -10.19 -10.26 -6.36
CA SER A 371 -10.01 -11.10 -5.17
C SER A 371 -11.35 -11.78 -4.85
N LYS A 372 -11.41 -13.11 -4.98
CA LYS A 372 -12.57 -13.89 -4.55
C LYS A 372 -12.23 -14.56 -3.23
N LEU A 373 -12.94 -14.17 -2.18
CA LEU A 373 -12.79 -14.79 -0.87
C LEU A 373 -13.80 -15.93 -0.73
N HIS A 374 -13.29 -17.11 -0.39
CA HIS A 374 -14.09 -18.27 0.00
C HIS A 374 -13.82 -18.51 1.48
N LEU A 375 -14.82 -18.34 2.33
CA LEU A 375 -14.68 -18.43 3.79
C LEU A 375 -15.17 -19.79 4.28
N VAL A 376 -14.37 -20.41 5.12
CA VAL A 376 -14.75 -21.58 5.92
C VAL A 376 -14.98 -21.09 7.34
N GLU A 377 -16.13 -21.41 7.92
CA GLU A 377 -16.53 -20.92 9.25
C GLU A 377 -17.48 -21.92 9.92
N SER A 378 -17.36 -22.05 11.25
CA SER A 378 -18.16 -22.94 12.09
C SER A 378 -19.55 -22.38 12.39
N ASP A 379 -19.70 -21.06 12.53
CA ASP A 379 -21.04 -20.47 12.73
C ASP A 379 -21.77 -20.29 11.38
N PRO A 380 -22.87 -21.04 11.09
CA PRO A 380 -23.61 -20.88 9.86
C PRO A 380 -24.29 -19.51 9.70
N ASN A 381 -24.43 -18.73 10.79
CA ASN A 381 -25.04 -17.41 10.80
C ASN A 381 -24.00 -16.27 10.83
N HIS A 382 -22.72 -16.59 10.66
CA HIS A 382 -21.65 -15.60 10.76
C HIS A 382 -21.87 -14.44 9.77
N PHE A 383 -21.68 -13.20 10.23
CA PHE A 383 -21.99 -11.99 9.45
C PHE A 383 -21.24 -11.92 8.12
N ALA A 384 -20.02 -12.48 8.08
CA ALA A 384 -19.17 -12.47 6.89
C ALA A 384 -19.72 -13.34 5.75
N SER A 385 -20.71 -14.21 5.99
CA SER A 385 -21.37 -15.01 4.94
C SER A 385 -21.96 -14.15 3.81
N GLN A 386 -22.32 -12.89 4.10
CA GLN A 386 -22.85 -11.93 3.13
C GLN A 386 -21.76 -11.13 2.40
N LEU A 387 -20.51 -11.20 2.86
CA LEU A 387 -19.39 -10.40 2.35
C LEU A 387 -18.47 -11.18 1.40
N VAL A 388 -18.60 -12.50 1.38
CA VAL A 388 -17.68 -13.41 0.67
C VAL A 388 -18.32 -14.02 -0.57
N GLN A 389 -17.48 -14.45 -1.52
CA GLN A 389 -17.94 -15.06 -2.77
C GLN A 389 -18.59 -16.43 -2.53
N THR A 390 -18.08 -17.18 -1.55
CA THR A 390 -18.65 -18.46 -1.13
C THR A 390 -18.44 -18.64 0.35
N PHE A 391 -19.48 -19.09 1.02
CA PHE A 391 -19.44 -19.49 2.41
C PHE A 391 -19.52 -21.02 2.51
N ILE A 392 -18.62 -21.62 3.27
CA ILE A 392 -18.55 -23.06 3.56
C ILE A 392 -18.71 -23.21 5.06
N HIS A 393 -19.93 -23.56 5.49
CA HIS A 393 -20.15 -23.96 6.87
C HIS A 393 -19.43 -25.30 7.11
N PHE A 394 -18.46 -25.30 8.02
CA PHE A 394 -17.69 -26.47 8.42
C PHE A 394 -17.20 -26.27 9.84
N ASP A 395 -17.44 -27.24 10.71
CA ASP A 395 -16.96 -27.19 12.09
C ASP A 395 -15.43 -27.38 12.11
N VAL A 396 -14.72 -26.30 12.43
CA VAL A 396 -13.26 -26.28 12.55
C VAL A 396 -12.79 -26.28 14.01
N THR A 397 -13.65 -26.59 14.97
CA THR A 397 -13.32 -26.47 16.42
C THR A 397 -12.63 -27.70 17.01
N GLU A 398 -12.79 -28.89 16.40
CA GLU A 398 -12.16 -30.14 16.86
C GLU A 398 -10.88 -30.44 16.07
N HIS A 399 -9.75 -30.06 16.65
CA HIS A 399 -8.46 -30.09 15.95
C HIS A 399 -7.72 -31.43 16.01
N ARG A 400 -8.16 -32.38 16.85
CA ARG A 400 -7.60 -33.75 16.82
C ARG A 400 -7.97 -34.50 15.53
N ARG A 401 -8.93 -33.97 14.77
CA ARG A 401 -9.40 -34.51 13.49
C ARG A 401 -8.94 -33.69 12.29
N ASP A 402 -7.98 -32.79 12.45
CA ASP A 402 -7.52 -31.89 11.39
C ASP A 402 -7.12 -32.61 10.09
N GLU A 403 -6.49 -33.80 10.15
CA GLU A 403 -6.20 -34.59 8.94
C GLU A 403 -7.46 -35.04 8.19
N GLU A 404 -8.49 -35.44 8.92
CA GLU A 404 -9.78 -35.84 8.34
C GLU A 404 -10.52 -34.61 7.82
N ASN A 405 -10.56 -33.54 8.62
CA ASN A 405 -11.20 -32.28 8.29
C ASN A 405 -10.60 -31.65 7.03
N ALA A 406 -9.28 -31.66 6.89
CA ALA A 406 -8.59 -31.19 5.69
C ALA A 406 -9.01 -31.96 4.43
N ARG A 407 -9.12 -33.29 4.51
CA ARG A 407 -9.59 -34.13 3.38
C ARG A 407 -11.03 -33.81 3.02
N LEU A 408 -11.92 -33.73 4.00
CA LEU A 408 -13.34 -33.41 3.80
C LEU A 408 -13.52 -32.01 3.20
N LEU A 409 -12.78 -31.01 3.70
CA LEU A 409 -12.78 -29.66 3.15
C LEU A 409 -12.24 -29.65 1.72
N ALA A 410 -11.15 -30.38 1.43
CA ALA A 410 -10.63 -30.48 0.08
C ALA A 410 -11.64 -31.13 -0.89
N GLU A 411 -12.37 -32.16 -0.46
CA GLU A 411 -13.48 -32.75 -1.22
C GLU A 411 -14.61 -31.74 -1.46
N LEU A 412 -15.00 -30.95 -0.46
CA LEU A 412 -16.03 -29.91 -0.61
C LEU A 412 -15.59 -28.81 -1.59
N VAL A 413 -14.34 -28.36 -1.51
CA VAL A 413 -13.74 -27.38 -2.43
C VAL A 413 -13.78 -27.92 -3.87
N ARG A 414 -13.34 -29.16 -4.07
CA ARG A 414 -13.35 -29.83 -5.39
C ARG A 414 -14.77 -30.05 -5.91
N ALA A 415 -15.69 -30.52 -5.07
CA ALA A 415 -17.09 -30.77 -5.44
C ALA A 415 -17.84 -29.49 -5.85
N ARG A 416 -17.50 -28.36 -5.24
CA ARG A 416 -18.02 -27.03 -5.61
C ARG A 416 -17.32 -26.41 -6.83
N GLY A 417 -16.30 -27.08 -7.39
CA GLY A 417 -15.55 -26.58 -8.54
C GLY A 417 -14.76 -25.31 -8.25
N LEU A 418 -14.38 -25.07 -6.99
CA LEU A 418 -13.64 -23.88 -6.59
C LEU A 418 -12.17 -24.02 -6.99
N GLN A 419 -11.64 -23.02 -7.69
CA GLN A 419 -10.22 -22.91 -7.99
C GLN A 419 -9.62 -21.87 -7.05
N LEU A 420 -8.71 -22.29 -6.20
CA LEU A 420 -8.06 -21.44 -5.20
C LEU A 420 -6.61 -21.19 -5.64
N ASP A 421 -6.16 -19.95 -5.52
CA ASP A 421 -4.77 -19.56 -5.74
C ASP A 421 -3.93 -19.65 -4.46
N GLY A 422 -4.58 -19.62 -3.30
CA GLY A 422 -3.97 -19.71 -1.97
C GLY A 422 -5.02 -19.95 -0.88
N CYS A 423 -4.56 -20.35 0.30
CA CYS A 423 -5.39 -20.55 1.49
C CYS A 423 -4.56 -20.17 2.73
N PHE A 424 -5.17 -19.40 3.64
CA PHE A 424 -4.53 -18.93 4.86
C PHE A 424 -5.57 -18.76 5.97
N SER A 425 -5.10 -18.74 7.21
CA SER A 425 -5.87 -18.39 8.40
C SER A 425 -5.05 -17.41 9.24
N TYR A 426 -5.73 -16.52 9.95
CA TYR A 426 -5.14 -15.73 11.04
C TYR A 426 -5.68 -16.16 12.41
N TRP A 427 -6.61 -17.12 12.44
CA TRP A 427 -7.08 -17.76 13.66
C TRP A 427 -6.09 -18.86 14.05
N ASP A 428 -5.52 -18.75 15.25
CA ASP A 428 -4.35 -19.52 15.69
C ASP A 428 -4.59 -21.03 15.66
N ASP A 429 -5.78 -21.45 16.07
CA ASP A 429 -6.11 -22.88 16.17
C ASP A 429 -6.26 -23.55 14.80
N CYS A 430 -6.66 -22.79 13.79
CA CYS A 430 -6.89 -23.28 12.44
C CYS A 430 -5.62 -23.36 11.58
N LEU A 431 -4.45 -22.95 12.09
CA LEU A 431 -3.22 -22.85 11.28
C LEU A 431 -2.71 -24.22 10.78
N VAL A 432 -2.83 -25.27 11.60
CA VAL A 432 -2.44 -26.64 11.20
C VAL A 432 -3.42 -27.20 10.18
N LEU A 433 -4.74 -27.08 10.44
CA LEU A 433 -5.80 -27.44 9.50
C LEU A 433 -5.59 -26.77 8.13
N THR A 434 -5.28 -25.47 8.14
CA THR A 434 -5.00 -24.68 6.94
C THR A 434 -3.81 -25.25 6.17
N ALA A 435 -2.70 -25.56 6.84
CA ALA A 435 -1.54 -26.14 6.18
C ALA A 435 -1.83 -27.53 5.60
N LEU A 436 -2.61 -28.36 6.30
CA LEU A 436 -3.04 -29.67 5.81
C LEU A 436 -3.96 -29.54 4.58
N LEU A 437 -4.90 -28.59 4.61
CA LEU A 437 -5.77 -28.30 3.48
C LEU A 437 -4.96 -27.81 2.27
N CYS A 438 -3.99 -26.92 2.48
CA CYS A 438 -3.06 -26.50 1.44
C CYS A 438 -2.30 -27.70 0.85
N GLN A 439 -1.83 -28.62 1.68
CA GLN A 439 -1.15 -29.83 1.22
C GLN A 439 -2.07 -30.72 0.36
N GLU A 440 -3.31 -30.94 0.80
CA GLU A 440 -4.33 -31.71 0.05
C GLU A 440 -4.68 -31.07 -1.29
N LEU A 441 -4.71 -29.73 -1.36
CA LEU A 441 -5.05 -28.97 -2.56
C LEU A 441 -3.84 -28.62 -3.45
N GLY A 442 -2.61 -28.88 -2.99
CA GLY A 442 -1.38 -28.51 -3.70
C GLY A 442 -1.11 -27.00 -3.71
N LEU A 443 -1.54 -26.28 -2.68
CA LEU A 443 -1.37 -24.83 -2.55
C LEU A 443 -0.07 -24.48 -1.78
N PRO A 444 0.51 -23.28 -2.02
CA PRO A 444 1.67 -22.80 -1.26
C PRO A 444 1.34 -22.61 0.22
N CYS A 445 2.13 -23.20 1.12
CA CYS A 445 2.04 -22.99 2.57
C CYS A 445 3.31 -23.51 3.27
N SER A 446 3.56 -23.06 4.50
CA SER A 446 4.53 -23.72 5.37
C SER A 446 4.10 -25.17 5.65
N PRO A 447 5.03 -26.14 5.77
CA PRO A 447 4.68 -27.54 5.94
C PRO A 447 3.82 -27.79 7.19
N PRO A 448 2.84 -28.70 7.17
CA PRO A 448 2.03 -29.01 8.35
C PRO A 448 2.85 -29.42 9.57
N ALA A 449 3.96 -30.12 9.37
CA ALA A 449 4.88 -30.48 10.44
C ALA A 449 5.53 -29.26 11.12
N ALA A 450 5.86 -28.21 10.34
CA ALA A 450 6.40 -26.96 10.88
C ALA A 450 5.33 -26.18 11.67
N MET A 451 4.09 -26.15 11.17
CA MET A 451 2.98 -25.51 11.88
C MET A 451 2.65 -26.23 13.20
N ARG A 452 2.59 -27.57 13.21
CA ARG A 452 2.40 -28.38 14.43
C ARG A 452 3.52 -28.14 15.44
N LEU A 453 4.75 -28.12 14.95
CA LEU A 453 5.92 -27.86 15.78
C LEU A 453 5.82 -26.49 16.46
N ALA A 454 5.51 -25.43 15.71
CA ALA A 454 5.38 -24.07 16.22
C ALA A 454 4.22 -23.91 17.22
N LYS A 455 3.07 -24.53 16.94
CA LYS A 455 1.85 -24.42 17.76
C LYS A 455 1.97 -25.15 19.11
N GLN A 456 2.77 -26.22 19.21
CA GLN A 456 3.03 -26.92 20.47
C GLN A 456 4.28 -26.35 21.16
N LYS A 457 4.07 -25.61 22.26
CA LYS A 457 5.11 -24.81 22.91
C LYS A 457 6.30 -25.64 23.39
N SER A 458 6.09 -26.78 24.03
CA SER A 458 7.21 -27.62 24.49
C SER A 458 7.99 -28.23 23.33
N CYS A 459 7.30 -28.67 22.27
CA CYS A 459 7.92 -29.19 21.06
C CYS A 459 8.80 -28.14 20.38
N THR A 460 8.33 -26.88 20.28
CA THR A 460 9.14 -25.76 19.77
C THR A 460 10.43 -25.62 20.56
N GLN A 461 10.34 -25.50 21.89
CA GLN A 461 11.52 -25.28 22.75
C GLN A 461 12.51 -26.46 22.65
N LEU A 462 12.03 -27.69 22.80
CA LEU A 462 12.86 -28.90 22.77
C LEU A 462 13.50 -29.15 21.40
N HIS A 463 12.81 -28.83 20.31
CA HIS A 463 13.36 -28.92 18.96
C HIS A 463 14.46 -27.90 18.75
N LEU A 464 14.20 -26.63 19.07
CA LEU A 464 15.17 -25.55 18.88
C LEU A 464 16.41 -25.72 19.76
N LEU A 465 16.29 -26.27 20.97
CA LEU A 465 17.43 -26.62 21.82
C LEU A 465 18.42 -27.58 21.14
N ARG A 466 17.95 -28.43 20.22
CA ARG A 466 18.78 -29.38 19.45
C ARG A 466 19.38 -28.76 18.18
N CYS A 467 18.90 -27.60 17.76
CA CYS A 467 19.37 -26.88 16.58
C CYS A 467 20.65 -26.10 16.87
N HIS A 468 21.79 -26.80 16.86
CA HIS A 468 23.13 -26.22 16.97
C HIS A 468 23.79 -26.00 15.60
N GLY A 469 24.76 -25.09 15.55
CA GLY A 469 25.57 -24.89 14.35
C GLY A 469 25.08 -23.75 13.44
N PRO A 470 25.70 -23.59 12.26
CA PRO A 470 25.31 -22.56 11.32
C PRO A 470 23.92 -22.83 10.70
N PRO A 471 23.21 -21.77 10.25
CA PRO A 471 23.65 -20.38 10.26
C PRO A 471 23.56 -19.75 11.66
N TRP A 472 24.60 -18.98 12.04
CA TRP A 472 24.67 -18.34 13.35
C TRP A 472 23.87 -17.01 13.42
N PRO A 473 23.40 -16.59 14.61
CA PRO A 473 23.34 -17.36 15.86
C PRO A 473 22.42 -18.59 15.72
N ALA A 474 22.78 -19.67 16.41
CA ALA A 474 22.04 -20.93 16.35
C ALA A 474 20.72 -20.81 17.14
N PRO A 475 19.60 -21.39 16.67
CA PRO A 475 18.32 -21.30 17.37
C PRO A 475 18.36 -21.83 18.81
N SER A 476 19.25 -22.79 19.11
CA SER A 476 19.44 -23.33 20.47
C SER A 476 19.85 -22.26 21.51
N LEU A 477 20.39 -21.12 21.09
CA LEU A 477 20.76 -20.03 21.98
C LEU A 477 19.53 -19.29 22.55
N HIS A 478 18.39 -19.37 21.86
CA HIS A 478 17.17 -18.63 22.21
C HIS A 478 16.15 -19.49 22.96
N ALA A 479 16.19 -20.81 22.77
CA ALA A 479 15.31 -21.73 23.46
C ALA A 479 15.70 -21.94 24.95
N VAL A 480 14.73 -22.43 25.73
CA VAL A 480 14.88 -22.72 27.16
C VAL A 480 14.42 -24.15 27.50
N PRO A 481 14.93 -24.75 28.59
CA PRO A 481 14.44 -26.03 29.08
C PRO A 481 12.95 -25.98 29.45
N CYS A 482 12.23 -27.04 29.09
CA CYS A 482 10.84 -27.26 29.49
C CYS A 482 10.53 -28.76 29.58
N CYS A 483 9.42 -29.11 30.22
CA CYS A 483 8.89 -30.46 30.31
C CYS A 483 7.39 -30.46 29.97
N PRO A 484 6.93 -31.28 29.01
CA PRO A 484 5.51 -31.51 28.79
C PRO A 484 4.89 -32.27 29.96
N LEU A 485 3.61 -32.02 30.22
CA LEU A 485 2.85 -32.54 31.35
C LEU A 485 1.49 -33.07 30.86
N GLU A 486 1.30 -34.39 30.95
CA GLU A 486 0.02 -35.06 30.63
C GLU A 486 -0.58 -35.76 31.86
N SER A 487 0.21 -35.91 32.93
CA SER A 487 -0.20 -36.58 34.16
C SER A 487 0.50 -36.01 35.40
N GLU A 488 -0.05 -36.30 36.58
CA GLU A 488 0.57 -35.95 37.87
C GLU A 488 1.99 -36.54 38.03
N ALA A 489 2.24 -37.71 37.46
CA ALA A 489 3.56 -38.32 37.45
C ALA A 489 4.57 -37.53 36.59
N ASP A 490 4.10 -36.77 35.60
CA ASP A 490 4.95 -35.89 34.80
C ASP A 490 5.31 -34.63 35.59
N VAL A 491 4.36 -34.10 36.38
CA VAL A 491 4.60 -32.98 37.29
C VAL A 491 5.72 -33.32 38.28
N GLU A 492 5.63 -34.49 38.93
CA GLU A 492 6.65 -34.96 39.88
C GLU A 492 8.05 -35.07 39.24
N ARG A 493 8.13 -35.49 37.96
CA ARG A 493 9.41 -35.54 37.24
C ARG A 493 9.88 -34.15 36.82
N ALA A 494 8.98 -33.29 36.38
CA ALA A 494 9.30 -31.98 35.82
C ALA A 494 9.87 -31.02 36.88
N VAL A 495 9.36 -31.05 38.11
CA VAL A 495 9.87 -30.21 39.22
C VAL A 495 11.32 -30.52 39.61
N HIS A 496 11.86 -31.66 39.20
CA HIS A 496 13.26 -32.03 39.37
C HIS A 496 14.14 -31.69 38.16
N GLN A 497 13.54 -31.40 37.00
CA GLN A 497 14.24 -31.16 35.73
C GLN A 497 14.28 -29.67 35.34
N VAL A 498 13.24 -28.91 35.70
CA VAL A 498 13.12 -27.49 35.40
C VAL A 498 13.39 -26.68 36.68
N PRO A 499 14.28 -25.67 36.66
CA PRO A 499 14.50 -24.79 37.80
C PRO A 499 13.23 -24.04 38.20
N LEU A 500 13.02 -23.87 39.51
CA LEU A 500 11.94 -23.06 40.07
C LEU A 500 12.47 -21.70 40.60
N PRO A 501 11.71 -20.59 40.48
CA PRO A 501 10.33 -20.52 39.97
C PRO A 501 10.24 -20.85 38.48
N GLY A 502 9.12 -21.46 38.09
CA GLY A 502 8.84 -21.88 36.71
C GLY A 502 7.50 -21.35 36.24
N VAL A 503 7.22 -21.51 34.94
CA VAL A 503 5.94 -21.11 34.33
C VAL A 503 5.23 -22.36 33.86
N MET A 504 4.04 -22.59 34.38
CA MET A 504 3.12 -23.60 33.87
C MET A 504 2.12 -22.96 32.91
N LYS A 505 1.95 -23.53 31.73
CA LYS A 505 0.98 -23.07 30.73
C LYS A 505 0.43 -24.20 29.87
N LEU A 506 -0.69 -23.98 29.19
CA LEU A 506 -1.25 -24.91 28.21
C LEU A 506 -0.35 -24.98 26.97
N GLU A 507 -0.16 -26.17 26.41
CA GLU A 507 0.66 -26.42 25.22
C GLU A 507 0.15 -25.62 24.02
N PHE A 508 -1.17 -25.63 23.81
CA PHE A 508 -1.85 -25.01 22.67
C PHE A 508 -2.57 -23.69 23.03
N GLY A 509 -2.47 -23.29 24.31
CA GLY A 509 -3.16 -22.14 24.92
C GLY A 509 -2.92 -20.81 24.22
N ALA A 510 -3.89 -19.90 24.32
CA ALA A 510 -3.77 -18.49 23.94
C ALA A 510 -4.29 -17.56 25.06
N GLY A 511 -4.04 -16.25 24.93
CA GLY A 511 -4.61 -15.23 25.82
C GLY A 511 -4.13 -15.27 27.28
N ALA A 512 -3.00 -15.93 27.54
CA ALA A 512 -2.50 -16.23 28.89
C ALA A 512 -3.44 -17.07 29.78
N VAL A 513 -4.48 -17.68 29.20
CA VAL A 513 -5.40 -18.56 29.95
C VAL A 513 -4.66 -19.82 30.41
N GLY A 514 -4.83 -20.15 31.68
CA GLY A 514 -4.16 -21.29 32.32
C GLY A 514 -2.65 -21.10 32.57
N VAL A 515 -2.09 -19.92 32.31
CA VAL A 515 -0.69 -19.59 32.63
C VAL A 515 -0.55 -19.29 34.13
N ARG A 516 0.51 -19.80 34.77
CA ARG A 516 0.81 -19.49 36.17
C ARG A 516 2.31 -19.54 36.47
N LEU A 517 2.81 -18.54 37.19
CA LEU A 517 4.09 -18.59 37.89
C LEU A 517 3.97 -19.54 39.10
N VAL A 518 4.83 -20.56 39.15
CA VAL A 518 4.88 -21.55 40.23
C VAL A 518 6.25 -21.49 40.92
N GLU A 519 6.26 -21.32 42.24
CA GLU A 519 7.48 -21.17 43.03
C GLU A 519 8.00 -22.48 43.60
N ASP A 520 7.12 -23.47 43.78
CA ASP A 520 7.43 -24.75 44.40
C ASP A 520 6.62 -25.92 43.81
N ALA A 521 7.00 -27.15 44.15
CA ALA A 521 6.34 -28.36 43.67
C ALA A 521 4.85 -28.47 44.09
N PRO A 522 4.45 -28.14 45.34
CA PRO A 522 3.04 -28.08 45.72
C PRO A 522 2.19 -27.19 44.81
N GLN A 523 2.67 -25.99 44.49
CA GLN A 523 1.98 -25.08 43.56
C GLN A 523 1.85 -25.67 42.15
N CYS A 524 2.84 -26.44 41.70
CA CYS A 524 2.78 -27.13 40.42
C CYS A 524 1.64 -28.17 40.38
N HIS A 525 1.56 -29.02 41.40
CA HIS A 525 0.51 -30.03 41.52
C HIS A 525 -0.88 -29.40 41.66
N GLU A 526 -1.03 -28.36 42.49
CA GLU A 526 -2.30 -27.66 42.66
C GLU A 526 -2.80 -27.07 41.34
N HIS A 527 -1.92 -26.39 40.60
CA HIS A 527 -2.26 -25.77 39.33
C HIS A 527 -2.60 -26.80 38.25
N PHE A 528 -1.82 -27.87 38.13
CA PHE A 528 -2.10 -28.95 37.16
C PHE A 528 -3.45 -29.63 37.43
N SER A 529 -3.70 -30.00 38.69
CA SER A 529 -4.98 -30.59 39.13
C SER A 529 -6.18 -29.66 38.87
N ARG A 530 -5.99 -28.34 39.00
CA ARG A 530 -7.03 -27.35 38.71
C ARG A 530 -7.33 -27.27 37.21
N ILE A 531 -6.33 -27.03 36.36
CA ILE A 531 -6.52 -26.92 34.90
C ILE A 531 -7.12 -28.20 34.31
N THR A 532 -6.67 -29.37 34.77
CA THR A 532 -7.22 -30.66 34.33
C THR A 532 -8.71 -30.82 34.64
N ARG A 533 -9.20 -30.16 35.70
CA ARG A 533 -10.61 -30.16 36.09
C ARG A 533 -11.42 -29.13 35.32
N ASP A 534 -10.87 -27.92 35.19
CA ASP A 534 -11.63 -26.74 34.79
C ASP A 534 -11.63 -26.52 33.26
N LEU A 535 -10.58 -26.99 32.55
CA LEU A 535 -10.42 -26.82 31.10
C LEU A 535 -10.23 -28.19 30.44
N GLN A 536 -11.32 -28.87 30.07
CA GLN A 536 -11.29 -30.21 29.46
C GLN A 536 -11.40 -30.18 27.94
N GLY A 537 -12.11 -29.20 27.38
CA GLY A 537 -12.28 -29.04 25.94
C GLY A 537 -12.80 -27.68 25.53
N GLU A 538 -12.98 -27.49 24.22
CA GLU A 538 -13.33 -26.21 23.60
C GLU A 538 -14.58 -25.53 24.18
N ALA A 539 -15.54 -26.32 24.67
CA ALA A 539 -16.78 -25.79 25.25
C ALA A 539 -16.57 -25.08 26.61
N ASP A 540 -15.47 -25.36 27.31
CA ASP A 540 -15.19 -24.78 28.62
C ASP A 540 -14.65 -23.34 28.48
N HIS A 541 -13.82 -23.11 27.47
CA HIS A 541 -13.28 -21.80 27.11
C HIS A 541 -12.94 -21.76 25.61
N PRO A 542 -13.84 -21.24 24.76
CA PRO A 542 -13.64 -21.24 23.31
C PRO A 542 -12.48 -20.34 22.86
N GLY A 543 -11.80 -20.72 21.78
CA GLY A 543 -10.82 -19.87 21.07
C GLY A 543 -9.43 -19.79 21.71
N ILE A 544 -9.14 -20.60 22.73
CA ILE A 544 -7.81 -20.66 23.37
C ILE A 544 -7.05 -21.95 23.05
N GLY A 545 -7.47 -22.72 22.05
CA GLY A 545 -6.78 -23.94 21.63
C GLY A 545 -7.13 -25.22 22.40
N LEU A 546 -8.25 -25.27 23.13
CA LEU A 546 -8.69 -26.49 23.82
C LEU A 546 -9.24 -27.56 22.87
N GLY A 547 -9.59 -27.20 21.62
CA GLY A 547 -9.84 -28.15 20.53
C GLY A 547 -8.66 -29.07 20.22
N TRP A 548 -7.44 -28.72 20.65
CA TRP A 548 -6.26 -29.61 20.60
C TRP A 548 -6.13 -30.48 21.85
N GLY A 549 -6.73 -30.08 22.95
CA GLY A 549 -6.64 -30.67 24.28
C GLY A 549 -6.01 -29.75 25.31
N ASN A 550 -5.98 -30.21 26.56
CA ASN A 550 -5.56 -29.44 27.72
C ASN A 550 -4.18 -29.83 28.26
N ALA A 551 -3.34 -30.45 27.42
CA ALA A 551 -1.96 -30.76 27.78
C ALA A 551 -1.22 -29.50 28.21
N MET A 552 -0.34 -29.63 29.20
CA MET A 552 0.39 -28.51 29.78
C MET A 552 1.91 -28.69 29.61
N LEU A 553 2.66 -27.64 29.90
CA LEU A 553 4.10 -27.72 30.11
C LEU A 553 4.52 -26.96 31.37
N LEU A 554 5.66 -27.36 31.93
CA LEU A 554 6.46 -26.56 32.87
C LEU A 554 7.71 -26.06 32.14
N MET A 555 7.91 -24.75 32.14
CA MET A 555 9.04 -24.07 31.48
C MET A 555 9.84 -23.26 32.50
N GLU A 556 11.14 -23.09 32.27
CA GLU A 556 11.97 -22.15 33.04
C GLU A 556 11.36 -20.74 33.03
N PHE A 557 11.32 -20.08 34.19
CA PHE A 557 10.93 -18.68 34.26
C PHE A 557 12.03 -17.78 33.68
N ILE A 558 11.68 -17.00 32.66
CA ILE A 558 12.62 -16.12 31.96
C ILE A 558 12.50 -14.70 32.49
N GLU A 559 13.52 -14.24 33.21
CA GLU A 559 13.60 -12.85 33.70
C GLU A 559 14.07 -11.89 32.58
N GLY A 560 13.26 -10.88 32.27
CA GLY A 560 13.58 -9.87 31.25
C GLY A 560 12.38 -9.01 30.86
N THR A 561 12.59 -8.03 29.98
CA THR A 561 11.52 -7.28 29.34
C THR A 561 10.94 -8.08 28.18
N GLU A 562 9.64 -7.95 27.92
CA GLU A 562 8.92 -8.74 26.92
C GLU A 562 8.67 -7.93 25.67
N HIS A 563 8.78 -8.60 24.51
CA HIS A 563 8.71 -7.99 23.20
C HIS A 563 8.08 -8.95 22.21
N ASP A 564 7.32 -8.40 21.28
CA ASP A 564 6.77 -9.15 20.16
C ASP A 564 7.45 -8.72 18.87
N VAL A 565 7.74 -9.71 18.01
CA VAL A 565 8.35 -9.48 16.71
C VAL A 565 7.45 -10.06 15.62
N ASP A 566 6.78 -9.18 14.89
CA ASP A 566 5.98 -9.52 13.70
C ASP A 566 6.88 -9.54 12.45
N LEU A 567 7.09 -10.72 11.90
CA LEU A 567 7.93 -11.00 10.74
C LEU A 567 7.09 -11.24 9.50
N VAL A 568 7.55 -10.74 8.35
CA VAL A 568 7.08 -11.18 7.03
C VAL A 568 8.22 -11.94 6.35
N VAL A 569 8.02 -13.23 6.08
CA VAL A 569 9.02 -14.11 5.48
C VAL A 569 8.49 -14.68 4.17
N TYR A 570 9.34 -14.69 3.14
CA TYR A 570 9.03 -15.26 1.83
C TYR A 570 10.26 -15.93 1.23
N GLY A 571 10.15 -17.19 0.81
CA GLY A 571 11.24 -18.00 0.29
C GLY A 571 12.40 -18.12 1.27
N GLY A 572 12.11 -18.22 2.57
CA GLY A 572 13.11 -18.26 3.65
C GLY A 572 13.90 -16.96 3.85
N ARG A 573 13.42 -15.84 3.30
CA ARG A 573 14.04 -14.52 3.43
C ARG A 573 13.14 -13.58 4.23
N LEU A 574 13.73 -12.87 5.18
CA LEU A 574 13.06 -11.79 5.90
C LEU A 574 12.79 -10.61 4.95
N LEU A 575 11.52 -10.23 4.81
CA LEU A 575 11.09 -9.08 4.02
C LEU A 575 10.87 -7.84 4.90
N ALA A 576 10.27 -8.01 6.07
CA ALA A 576 10.05 -6.96 7.06
C ALA A 576 9.96 -7.56 8.47
N ALA A 577 10.26 -6.75 9.48
CA ALA A 577 10.08 -7.05 10.88
C ALA A 577 9.58 -5.81 11.61
N PHE A 578 8.68 -5.99 12.57
CA PHE A 578 8.14 -4.93 13.41
C PHE A 578 8.22 -5.38 14.87
N VAL A 579 8.82 -4.54 15.72
CA VAL A 579 9.00 -4.85 17.15
C VAL A 579 8.10 -3.95 17.99
N SER A 580 7.32 -4.56 18.88
CA SER A 580 6.59 -3.89 19.96
C SER A 580 7.15 -4.30 21.32
N ASP A 581 7.14 -3.36 22.26
CA ASP A 581 7.54 -3.62 23.63
C ASP A 581 6.31 -3.82 24.50
N ASN A 582 6.35 -4.81 25.39
CA ASN A 582 5.30 -5.09 26.35
C ASN A 582 5.66 -4.58 27.75
N GLY A 583 4.64 -4.06 28.44
CA GLY A 583 4.73 -3.62 29.82
C GLY A 583 4.84 -4.81 30.79
N PRO A 584 5.10 -4.56 32.09
CA PRO A 584 5.03 -5.60 33.11
C PRO A 584 3.68 -6.33 33.11
N THR A 585 3.71 -7.65 32.95
CA THR A 585 2.52 -8.51 33.05
C THR A 585 2.02 -8.62 34.49
N ARG A 586 0.73 -8.93 34.69
CA ARG A 586 0.17 -9.17 36.03
C ARG A 586 0.51 -10.58 36.52
N LEU A 587 1.23 -10.68 37.62
CA LEU A 587 1.54 -11.96 38.26
C LEU A 587 0.40 -12.41 39.19
N PRO A 588 0.17 -13.72 39.34
CA PRO A 588 0.95 -14.83 38.75
C PRO A 588 0.46 -15.29 37.37
N GLY A 589 -0.60 -14.71 36.81
CA GLY A 589 -1.26 -15.18 35.58
C GLY A 589 -0.64 -14.71 34.25
N PHE A 590 0.35 -13.81 34.32
CA PHE A 590 1.00 -13.19 33.15
C PHE A 590 0.06 -12.43 32.21
N THR A 591 -1.10 -11.96 32.69
CA THR A 591 -2.01 -11.15 31.86
C THR A 591 -1.32 -9.88 31.36
N GLU A 592 -1.42 -9.64 30.06
CA GLU A 592 -0.89 -8.44 29.39
C GLU A 592 -1.53 -7.16 29.93
N THR A 593 -0.75 -6.09 29.97
CA THR A 593 -1.17 -4.83 30.62
C THR A 593 -0.99 -3.60 29.76
N ALA A 594 0.10 -3.52 29.02
CA ALA A 594 0.44 -2.36 28.22
C ALA A 594 1.39 -2.74 27.09
N ALA A 595 1.41 -1.95 26.03
CA ALA A 595 2.39 -2.06 24.96
C ALA A 595 2.74 -0.70 24.38
N CYS A 596 3.87 -0.64 23.68
CA CYS A 596 4.20 0.46 22.79
C CYS A 596 4.75 -0.01 21.45
N MET A 597 4.56 0.81 20.42
CA MET A 597 5.14 0.63 19.09
C MET A 597 5.47 1.99 18.46
N PRO A 598 6.59 2.15 17.74
CA PRO A 598 7.72 1.20 17.62
C PRO A 598 8.37 0.91 18.98
N THR A 599 9.19 -0.15 19.03
CA THR A 599 10.08 -0.41 20.17
C THR A 599 10.89 0.81 20.57
N GLY A 600 11.06 1.02 21.87
CA GLY A 600 11.95 2.03 22.45
C GLY A 600 13.38 1.52 22.67
N LEU A 601 13.68 0.28 22.26
CA LEU A 601 15.00 -0.33 22.43
C LEU A 601 16.08 0.34 21.58
N ALA A 602 17.34 0.14 21.98
CA ALA A 602 18.48 0.52 21.14
C ALA A 602 18.49 -0.31 19.84
N PRO A 603 18.94 0.25 18.70
CA PRO A 603 18.95 -0.46 17.42
C PRO A 603 19.65 -1.82 17.44
N GLU A 604 20.69 -1.98 18.27
CA GLU A 604 21.40 -3.25 18.40
C GLU A 604 20.56 -4.32 19.12
N GLN A 605 19.74 -3.92 20.09
CA GLN A 605 18.84 -4.82 20.82
C GLN A 605 17.64 -5.21 19.95
N GLU A 606 17.07 -4.25 19.22
CA GLU A 606 16.04 -4.51 18.22
C GLU A 606 16.56 -5.51 17.16
N ALA A 607 17.76 -5.29 16.63
CA ALA A 607 18.36 -6.20 15.66
C ALA A 607 18.60 -7.62 16.23
N GLN A 608 18.95 -7.73 17.52
CA GLN A 608 19.07 -9.02 18.20
C GLN A 608 17.73 -9.74 18.30
N LEU A 609 16.65 -9.05 18.67
CA LEU A 609 15.30 -9.61 18.74
C LEU A 609 14.83 -10.08 17.36
N VAL A 610 14.96 -9.25 16.33
CA VAL A 610 14.59 -9.59 14.95
C VAL A 610 15.38 -10.80 14.45
N GLN A 611 16.69 -10.85 14.73
CA GLN A 611 17.53 -11.98 14.35
C GLN A 611 17.13 -13.26 15.10
N ALA A 612 16.86 -13.17 16.41
CA ALA A 612 16.42 -14.31 17.22
C ALA A 612 15.09 -14.86 16.71
N ALA A 613 14.08 -14.00 16.54
CA ALA A 613 12.77 -14.35 16.01
C ALA A 613 12.89 -15.07 14.66
N PHE A 614 13.63 -14.46 13.72
CA PHE A 614 13.82 -15.02 12.39
C PHE A 614 14.54 -16.37 12.42
N ARG A 615 15.56 -16.54 13.27
CA ARG A 615 16.29 -17.82 13.43
C ARG A 615 15.41 -18.91 14.02
N CYS A 616 14.58 -18.59 15.01
CA CYS A 616 13.62 -19.53 15.57
C CYS A 616 12.60 -19.99 14.52
N CYS A 617 12.02 -19.07 13.73
CA CYS A 617 11.11 -19.43 12.64
C CYS A 617 11.77 -20.34 11.60
N LEU A 618 12.96 -20.00 11.12
CA LEU A 618 13.70 -20.86 10.18
C LEU A 618 14.07 -22.22 10.80
N GLY A 619 14.42 -22.25 12.09
CA GLY A 619 14.72 -23.48 12.82
C GLY A 619 13.54 -24.45 12.91
N CYS A 620 12.31 -23.91 12.95
CA CYS A 620 11.07 -24.69 12.88
C CYS A 620 10.63 -25.02 11.45
N GLY A 621 11.30 -24.51 10.41
CA GLY A 621 10.92 -24.71 9.02
C GLY A 621 9.82 -23.79 8.50
N LEU A 622 9.60 -22.65 9.17
CA LEU A 622 8.67 -21.60 8.76
C LEU A 622 9.34 -20.68 7.73
N LEU A 623 9.07 -20.89 6.44
CA LEU A 623 9.78 -20.23 5.34
C LEU A 623 8.95 -19.20 4.58
N ASP A 624 7.63 -19.30 4.66
CA ASP A 624 6.67 -18.49 3.93
C ASP A 624 5.48 -18.21 4.85
N GLY A 625 5.35 -16.96 5.29
CA GLY A 625 4.22 -16.52 6.10
C GLY A 625 4.46 -15.19 6.81
N VAL A 626 3.45 -14.79 7.58
CA VAL A 626 3.56 -13.75 8.60
C VAL A 626 3.57 -14.45 9.96
N PHE A 627 4.54 -14.11 10.80
CA PHE A 627 4.77 -14.80 12.07
C PHE A 627 4.98 -13.80 13.18
N ASN A 628 4.29 -13.98 14.30
CA ASN A 628 4.50 -13.22 15.51
C ASN A 628 5.30 -14.08 16.50
N VAL A 629 6.38 -13.53 17.03
CA VAL A 629 7.29 -14.24 17.91
C VAL A 629 7.45 -13.46 19.20
N GLU A 630 7.09 -14.10 20.31
CA GLU A 630 7.14 -13.51 21.64
C GLU A 630 8.48 -13.86 22.31
N LEU A 631 9.18 -12.84 22.78
CA LEU A 631 10.55 -12.95 23.30
C LEU A 631 10.70 -12.19 24.62
N LYS A 632 11.47 -12.75 25.56
CA LYS A 632 12.08 -11.97 26.64
C LYS A 632 13.47 -11.51 26.23
N LEU A 633 13.77 -10.23 26.38
CA LEU A 633 15.12 -9.70 26.31
C LEU A 633 15.77 -9.79 27.69
N THR A 634 16.71 -10.72 27.85
CA THR A 634 17.45 -10.96 29.10
C THR A 634 18.84 -10.31 29.05
N ARG A 635 19.56 -10.32 30.18
CA ARG A 635 20.98 -9.92 30.22
C ARG A 635 21.88 -10.78 29.31
N ALA A 636 21.48 -12.02 29.02
CA ALA A 636 22.21 -12.93 28.14
C ALA A 636 21.74 -12.87 26.66
N GLY A 637 20.79 -11.99 26.35
CA GLY A 637 20.19 -11.85 25.03
C GLY A 637 18.74 -12.37 24.96
N PRO A 638 18.13 -12.38 23.75
CA PRO A 638 16.76 -12.80 23.53
C PRO A 638 16.52 -14.28 23.85
N LYS A 639 15.40 -14.56 24.53
CA LYS A 639 14.90 -15.90 24.85
C LYS A 639 13.45 -16.05 24.40
N LEU A 640 13.17 -17.14 23.70
CA LEU A 640 11.88 -17.43 23.09
C LEU A 640 10.85 -17.78 24.17
N ILE A 641 9.69 -17.13 24.12
CA ILE A 641 8.49 -17.51 24.88
C ILE A 641 7.67 -18.48 24.02
N GLU A 642 7.31 -18.06 22.81
CA GLU A 642 6.57 -18.85 21.81
C GLU A 642 6.62 -18.25 20.40
N ILE A 643 6.20 -19.06 19.42
CA ILE A 643 6.02 -18.66 18.02
C ILE A 643 4.55 -18.85 17.67
N ASN A 644 3.90 -17.75 17.29
CA ASN A 644 2.56 -17.75 16.72
C ASN A 644 2.69 -17.77 15.18
N PRO A 645 2.33 -18.85 14.47
CA PRO A 645 2.54 -18.96 13.03
C PRO A 645 1.53 -18.13 12.19
N ARG A 646 1.22 -16.92 12.65
CA ARG A 646 0.28 -15.92 12.12
C ARG A 646 0.75 -14.51 12.49
N MET A 647 0.05 -13.48 12.02
CA MET A 647 0.24 -12.11 12.54
C MET A 647 -0.13 -11.98 14.03
N GLY A 648 0.45 -10.99 14.70
CA GLY A 648 0.15 -10.64 16.08
C GLY A 648 -1.32 -10.30 16.30
N GLY A 649 -1.83 -10.68 17.47
CA GLY A 649 -3.21 -10.47 17.86
C GLY A 649 -3.50 -9.03 18.27
N PHE A 650 -4.71 -8.82 18.81
CA PHE A 650 -5.15 -7.55 19.36
C PHE A 650 -4.98 -6.38 18.37
N TYR A 651 -4.21 -5.37 18.75
CA TYR A 651 -4.02 -4.12 18.02
C TYR A 651 -2.78 -4.11 17.12
N LEU A 652 -1.94 -5.16 17.14
CA LEU A 652 -0.62 -5.14 16.49
C LEU A 652 -0.72 -4.92 14.98
N ARG A 653 -1.62 -5.64 14.29
CA ARG A 653 -1.87 -5.43 12.85
C ARG A 653 -2.22 -3.97 12.55
N ASP A 654 -3.15 -3.40 13.30
CA ASP A 654 -3.67 -2.06 13.03
C ASP A 654 -2.62 -0.98 13.36
N TRP A 655 -1.83 -1.18 14.42
CA TRP A 655 -0.71 -0.31 14.76
C TRP A 655 0.39 -0.36 13.69
N ILE A 656 0.70 -1.55 13.16
CA ILE A 656 1.69 -1.69 12.09
C ILE A 656 1.20 -0.99 10.81
N LEU A 657 -0.08 -1.14 10.48
CA LEU A 657 -0.69 -0.44 9.35
C LEU A 657 -0.68 1.08 9.53
N GLU A 658 -1.05 1.59 10.71
CA GLU A 658 -1.04 3.01 11.01
C GLU A 658 0.38 3.59 10.95
N LEU A 659 1.32 2.99 11.69
CA LEU A 659 2.66 3.53 11.85
C LEU A 659 3.53 3.36 10.60
N TYR A 660 3.47 2.20 9.94
CA TYR A 660 4.39 1.86 8.85
C TYR A 660 3.72 1.80 7.47
N GLY A 661 2.39 1.80 7.40
CA GLY A 661 1.66 1.67 6.13
C GLY A 661 1.73 0.26 5.54
N VAL A 662 1.94 -0.75 6.39
CA VAL A 662 2.05 -2.16 6.00
C VAL A 662 0.85 -2.93 6.52
N ASP A 663 0.06 -3.52 5.62
CA ASP A 663 -1.04 -4.42 6.01
C ASP A 663 -0.54 -5.87 6.07
N LEU A 664 -0.37 -6.39 7.29
CA LEU A 664 0.06 -7.76 7.51
C LEU A 664 -0.95 -8.80 7.00
N LEU A 665 -2.24 -8.50 7.02
CA LEU A 665 -3.28 -9.40 6.52
C LEU A 665 -3.16 -9.54 4.99
N LEU A 666 -2.95 -8.42 4.29
CA LEU A 666 -2.68 -8.44 2.86
C LEU A 666 -1.37 -9.16 2.55
N ALA A 667 -0.32 -8.94 3.34
CA ALA A 667 0.94 -9.66 3.18
C ALA A 667 0.76 -11.18 3.33
N ALA A 668 0.02 -11.63 4.35
CA ALA A 668 -0.29 -13.04 4.55
C ALA A 668 -1.06 -13.65 3.37
N ALA A 669 -2.08 -12.94 2.86
CA ALA A 669 -2.84 -13.37 1.69
C ALA A 669 -1.96 -13.46 0.43
N MET A 670 -1.09 -12.48 0.20
CA MET A 670 -0.14 -12.50 -0.93
C MET A 670 0.80 -13.69 -0.83
N VAL A 671 1.40 -13.93 0.34
CA VAL A 671 2.31 -15.08 0.56
C VAL A 671 1.60 -16.40 0.32
N ALA A 672 0.37 -16.56 0.82
CA ALA A 672 -0.44 -17.76 0.61
C ALA A 672 -0.75 -18.02 -0.88
N CYS A 673 -0.85 -16.97 -1.68
CA CYS A 673 -1.00 -17.04 -3.14
C CYS A 673 0.33 -17.22 -3.88
N GLY A 674 1.46 -17.43 -3.19
CA GLY A 674 2.78 -17.51 -3.81
C GLY A 674 3.25 -16.18 -4.42
N LEU A 675 2.75 -15.06 -3.91
CA LEU A 675 3.11 -13.71 -4.34
C LEU A 675 3.99 -13.05 -3.27
N ARG A 676 5.16 -12.57 -3.67
CA ARG A 676 6.03 -11.80 -2.78
C ARG A 676 5.38 -10.45 -2.44
N PRO A 677 5.12 -10.13 -1.16
CA PRO A 677 4.62 -8.81 -0.77
C PRO A 677 5.61 -7.69 -1.13
N ALA A 678 5.10 -6.60 -1.69
CA ALA A 678 5.87 -5.39 -1.97
C ALA A 678 5.91 -4.50 -0.72
N LEU A 679 6.93 -4.68 0.11
CA LEU A 679 7.10 -3.96 1.37
C LEU A 679 8.20 -2.91 1.26
N PRO A 680 8.13 -1.81 2.04
CA PRO A 680 9.22 -0.86 2.16
C PRO A 680 10.49 -1.58 2.62
N SER A 681 11.64 -1.29 1.99
CA SER A 681 12.92 -1.91 2.36
C SER A 681 13.38 -1.54 3.77
N HIS A 682 12.99 -0.35 4.24
CA HIS A 682 13.25 0.17 5.59
C HIS A 682 11.99 0.89 6.09
N PRO A 683 11.01 0.17 6.65
CA PRO A 683 9.81 0.79 7.18
C PRO A 683 10.21 1.74 8.33
N ARG A 684 9.84 3.02 8.22
CA ARG A 684 10.01 4.01 9.29
C ARG A 684 8.66 4.31 9.89
N ALA A 685 8.56 4.22 11.21
CA ALA A 685 7.35 4.57 11.93
C ALA A 685 7.05 6.07 11.76
N ARG A 686 5.78 6.40 11.53
CA ARG A 686 5.29 7.78 11.38
C ARG A 686 4.95 8.45 12.72
N GLY A 687 5.11 7.75 13.82
CA GLY A 687 4.80 8.20 15.18
C GLY A 687 5.01 7.09 16.19
N HIS A 688 4.41 7.23 17.37
CA HIS A 688 4.41 6.23 18.43
C HIS A 688 2.99 6.01 18.93
N LEU A 689 2.67 4.77 19.24
CA LEU A 689 1.45 4.35 19.92
C LEU A 689 1.86 3.73 21.25
N VAL A 690 1.17 4.12 22.32
CA VAL A 690 1.28 3.49 23.64
C VAL A 690 -0.14 3.15 24.07
N GLY A 691 -0.35 1.93 24.55
CA GLY A 691 -1.66 1.45 24.97
C GLY A 691 -1.65 0.66 26.26
N VAL A 692 -2.83 0.51 26.85
CA VAL A 692 -3.11 -0.35 28.00
C VAL A 692 -4.29 -1.27 27.73
N MET A 693 -4.27 -2.43 28.35
CA MET A 693 -5.38 -3.36 28.40
C MET A 693 -6.36 -2.95 29.50
N CYS A 694 -7.66 -3.09 29.25
CA CYS A 694 -8.70 -2.91 30.23
C CYS A 694 -9.31 -4.27 30.58
N LEU A 695 -9.12 -4.69 31.83
CA LEU A 695 -9.62 -5.95 32.35
C LEU A 695 -11.02 -5.79 32.95
N ALA A 696 -11.94 -6.73 32.68
CA ALA A 696 -13.28 -6.72 33.28
C ALA A 696 -13.21 -6.80 34.81
N SER A 697 -12.32 -7.64 35.35
CA SER A 697 -12.11 -7.84 36.81
C SER A 697 -11.74 -6.55 37.55
N GLN A 698 -11.05 -5.62 36.89
CA GLN A 698 -10.55 -4.38 37.50
C GLN A 698 -11.38 -3.15 37.12
N HIS A 699 -11.95 -3.15 35.91
CA HIS A 699 -12.56 -1.95 35.32
C HIS A 699 -14.07 -2.08 35.11
N LEU A 700 -14.75 -3.10 35.63
CA LEU A 700 -16.19 -3.32 35.42
C LEU A 700 -17.03 -2.05 35.62
N GLN A 701 -16.83 -1.35 36.75
CA GLN A 701 -17.57 -0.13 37.05
C GLN A 701 -17.24 0.99 36.05
N THR A 702 -15.96 1.19 35.75
CA THR A 702 -15.46 2.19 34.80
C THR A 702 -15.97 1.93 33.39
N LEU A 703 -15.85 0.70 32.89
CA LEU A 703 -16.32 0.24 31.58
C LEU A 703 -17.85 0.19 31.47
N SER A 704 -18.58 0.22 32.59
CA SER A 704 -20.04 0.37 32.61
C SER A 704 -20.49 1.83 32.76
N SER A 705 -19.55 2.79 32.89
CA SER A 705 -19.89 4.20 33.13
C SER A 705 -18.99 5.14 32.33
N THR A 706 -17.91 5.64 32.93
CA THR A 706 -17.04 6.70 32.37
C THR A 706 -16.26 6.28 31.14
N ALA A 707 -15.93 4.99 31.01
CA ALA A 707 -15.25 4.42 29.86
C ALA A 707 -16.13 3.36 29.16
N SER A 708 -17.43 3.63 29.00
CA SER A 708 -18.32 2.73 28.28
C SER A 708 -17.85 2.48 26.84
N ARG A 709 -18.27 1.35 26.26
CA ARG A 709 -17.97 1.01 24.85
C ARG A 709 -18.31 2.17 23.91
N GLU A 710 -19.45 2.80 24.11
CA GLU A 710 -19.92 3.93 23.29
C GLU A 710 -19.02 5.15 23.46
N THR A 711 -18.56 5.42 24.69
CA THR A 711 -17.67 6.55 24.98
C THR A 711 -16.28 6.33 24.39
N LEU A 712 -15.72 5.12 24.56
CA LEU A 712 -14.43 4.76 23.97
C LEU A 712 -14.50 4.78 22.44
N GLN A 713 -15.58 4.28 21.84
CA GLN A 713 -15.80 4.36 20.39
C GLN A 713 -15.92 5.81 19.92
N ALA A 714 -16.67 6.67 20.62
CA ALA A 714 -16.79 8.08 20.26
C ALA A 714 -15.45 8.82 20.31
N LEU A 715 -14.59 8.52 21.30
CA LEU A 715 -13.24 9.07 21.39
C LEU A 715 -12.31 8.51 20.29
N HIS A 716 -12.50 7.26 19.90
CA HIS A 716 -11.79 6.65 18.78
C HIS A 716 -12.14 7.34 17.45
N ASP A 717 -13.44 7.54 17.19
CA ASP A 717 -13.93 8.17 15.96
C ASP A 717 -13.48 9.64 15.85
N GLN A 718 -13.27 10.31 16.99
CA GLN A 718 -12.68 11.65 17.06
C GLN A 718 -11.15 11.67 16.91
N GLY A 719 -10.50 10.50 16.84
CA GLY A 719 -9.05 10.36 16.75
C GLY A 719 -8.28 10.65 18.04
N LEU A 720 -8.98 10.83 19.18
CA LEU A 720 -8.38 11.15 20.48
C LEU A 720 -7.70 9.93 21.12
N LEU A 721 -8.19 8.73 20.83
CA LEU A 721 -7.58 7.46 21.22
C LEU A 721 -7.72 6.42 20.11
N ARG A 722 -7.07 5.27 20.28
CA ARG A 722 -7.33 4.02 19.54
C ARG A 722 -8.02 3.07 20.47
N PHE A 723 -9.17 2.56 20.06
CA PHE A 723 -9.96 1.60 20.81
C PHE A 723 -9.98 0.28 20.05
N ASN A 724 -9.70 -0.81 20.73
CA ASN A 724 -9.85 -2.15 20.19
C ASN A 724 -10.65 -3.00 21.17
N LEU A 725 -11.78 -3.54 20.72
CA LEU A 725 -12.64 -4.41 21.51
C LEU A 725 -12.18 -5.86 21.32
N LEU A 726 -11.99 -6.58 22.41
CA LEU A 726 -11.48 -7.95 22.41
C LEU A 726 -12.57 -8.95 22.75
N GLU A 727 -13.43 -8.59 23.71
CA GLU A 727 -14.56 -9.38 24.17
C GLU A 727 -15.89 -8.67 23.89
N GLU A 728 -16.90 -9.41 23.42
CA GLU A 728 -18.22 -8.83 23.17
C GLU A 728 -19.01 -8.56 24.45
N VAL A 729 -18.77 -9.37 25.48
CA VAL A 729 -19.53 -9.37 26.73
C VAL A 729 -18.64 -8.93 27.89
N LEU A 730 -19.06 -7.86 28.57
CA LEU A 730 -18.36 -7.37 29.76
C LEU A 730 -18.75 -8.20 30.99
N VAL A 731 -18.12 -9.37 31.16
CA VAL A 731 -18.31 -10.24 32.33
C VAL A 731 -16.95 -10.61 32.92
N PRO A 732 -16.77 -10.51 34.25
CA PRO A 732 -15.58 -11.06 34.91
C PRO A 732 -15.56 -12.60 34.78
N GLY A 733 -14.54 -13.12 34.10
CA GLY A 733 -14.26 -14.56 34.02
C GLY A 733 -13.45 -15.07 35.22
N GLU A 734 -13.36 -16.38 35.35
CA GLU A 734 -12.45 -17.04 36.31
C GLU A 734 -10.98 -16.82 35.93
N TYR A 735 -10.70 -16.79 34.63
CA TYR A 735 -9.41 -16.42 34.07
C TYR A 735 -9.41 -14.92 33.72
N GLU A 736 -8.31 -14.23 34.05
CA GLU A 736 -8.20 -12.78 33.87
C GLU A 736 -7.78 -12.46 32.43
N GLU A 737 -8.75 -12.02 31.62
CA GLU A 737 -8.56 -11.65 30.22
C GLU A 737 -8.83 -10.16 29.94
N PRO A 738 -8.15 -9.57 28.96
CA PRO A 738 -8.46 -8.22 28.46
C PRO A 738 -9.83 -8.14 27.78
N TYR A 739 -10.69 -7.23 28.24
CA TYR A 739 -11.97 -6.94 27.58
C TYR A 739 -11.79 -6.02 26.36
N CYS A 740 -10.93 -5.01 26.50
CA CYS A 740 -10.58 -4.10 25.42
C CYS A 740 -9.18 -3.52 25.63
N SER A 741 -8.66 -2.82 24.63
CA SER A 741 -7.45 -2.00 24.77
C SER A 741 -7.73 -0.55 24.36
N VAL A 742 -7.02 0.38 25.00
CA VAL A 742 -7.02 1.80 24.65
C VAL A 742 -5.59 2.29 24.45
N ALA A 743 -5.38 3.09 23.42
CA ALA A 743 -4.05 3.61 23.09
C ALA A 743 -4.08 5.08 22.67
N CYS A 744 -2.97 5.78 22.81
CA CYS A 744 -2.79 7.13 22.33
C CYS A 744 -1.61 7.22 21.37
N ALA A 745 -1.78 7.98 20.30
CA ALA A 745 -0.73 8.31 19.35
C ALA A 745 -0.01 9.61 19.75
N GLY A 746 1.29 9.68 19.44
CA GLY A 746 2.11 10.88 19.61
C GLY A 746 3.33 10.88 18.68
N PRO A 747 3.94 12.05 18.43
CA PRO A 747 5.16 12.15 17.63
C PRO A 747 6.38 11.56 18.35
N SER A 748 6.32 11.41 19.68
CA SER A 748 7.35 10.75 20.50
C SER A 748 6.72 9.77 21.49
N LEU A 749 7.49 8.77 21.92
CA LEU A 749 7.08 7.81 22.95
C LEU A 749 6.63 8.52 24.24
N ALA A 750 7.38 9.54 24.67
CA ALA A 750 7.07 10.31 25.88
C ALA A 750 5.72 11.04 25.78
N GLU A 751 5.40 11.63 24.62
CA GLU A 751 4.14 12.33 24.42
C GLU A 751 2.95 11.38 24.33
N ALA A 752 3.09 10.27 23.59
CA ALA A 752 2.06 9.23 23.51
C ALA A 752 1.74 8.66 24.91
N ARG A 753 2.78 8.37 25.70
CA ARG A 753 2.66 7.89 27.08
C ARG A 753 2.00 8.91 28.01
N LEU A 754 2.35 10.20 27.91
CA LEU A 754 1.75 11.25 28.74
C LEU A 754 0.27 11.44 28.43
N ARG A 755 -0.09 11.44 27.14
CA ARG A 755 -1.49 11.53 26.69
C ARG A 755 -2.31 10.35 27.20
N LEU A 756 -1.80 9.13 27.06
CA LEU A 756 -2.47 7.93 27.55
C LEU A 756 -2.70 8.00 29.06
N LEU A 757 -1.67 8.36 29.84
CA LEU A 757 -1.78 8.46 31.29
C LEU A 757 -2.87 9.48 31.72
N GLY A 758 -2.88 10.66 31.12
CA GLY A 758 -3.89 11.68 31.40
C GLY A 758 -5.31 11.22 31.02
N LEU A 759 -5.45 10.51 29.90
CA LEU A 759 -6.71 9.96 29.46
C LEU A 759 -7.21 8.85 30.38
N CYS A 760 -6.35 7.90 30.77
CA CYS A 760 -6.69 6.83 31.71
C CYS A 760 -7.11 7.39 33.09
N GLN A 761 -6.47 8.46 33.56
CA GLN A 761 -6.86 9.16 34.79
C GLN A 761 -8.22 9.84 34.65
N GLY A 762 -8.46 10.53 33.53
CA GLY A 762 -9.73 11.20 33.26
C GLY A 762 -10.91 10.24 33.10
N LEU A 763 -10.67 9.05 32.54
CA LEU A 763 -11.68 8.01 32.36
C LEU A 763 -11.85 7.10 33.59
N GLY A 764 -10.96 7.17 34.58
CA GLY A 764 -10.98 6.28 35.74
C GLY A 764 -10.51 4.85 35.45
N ILE A 765 -9.72 4.67 34.38
CA ILE A 765 -9.02 3.40 34.07
C ILE A 765 -7.79 3.27 35.00
N ASP A 766 -7.11 4.37 35.28
CA ASP A 766 -6.02 4.39 36.27
C ASP A 766 -6.59 4.29 37.70
N GLY A 767 -6.06 3.36 38.49
CA GLY A 767 -6.55 3.11 39.85
C GLY A 767 -5.54 2.41 40.75
N PRO A 768 -5.81 2.31 42.07
CA PRO A 768 -4.87 1.76 43.04
C PRO A 768 -4.54 0.27 42.79
N HIS A 769 -5.45 -0.49 42.19
CA HIS A 769 -5.28 -1.92 41.88
C HIS A 769 -4.87 -2.19 40.43
N TYR A 770 -4.87 -1.14 39.60
CA TYR A 770 -4.42 -1.16 38.20
C TYR A 770 -3.64 0.14 37.90
N PRO A 771 -2.43 0.30 38.49
CA PRO A 771 -1.67 1.54 38.36
C PRO A 771 -1.05 1.64 36.95
N VAL A 772 -1.68 2.43 36.08
CA VAL A 772 -1.27 2.57 34.67
C VAL A 772 0.17 3.06 34.55
N ALA A 773 0.58 3.99 35.41
CA ALA A 773 1.96 4.50 35.42
C ALA A 773 3.02 3.40 35.67
N HIS A 774 2.69 2.35 36.41
CA HIS A 774 3.57 1.19 36.62
C HIS A 774 3.67 0.34 35.36
N PHE A 775 2.55 0.05 34.69
CA PHE A 775 2.57 -0.74 33.46
C PHE A 775 3.27 -0.03 32.30
N LEU A 776 3.22 1.31 32.27
CA LEU A 776 3.96 2.13 31.30
C LEU A 776 5.42 2.40 31.71
N SER A 777 5.91 1.81 32.80
CA SER A 777 7.21 2.18 33.38
C SER A 777 8.42 1.68 32.58
N HIS A 778 8.23 0.66 31.74
CA HIS A 778 9.25 0.13 30.84
C HIS A 778 9.45 1.00 29.59
N PHE A 779 8.52 1.90 29.28
CA PHE A 779 8.55 2.75 28.07
C PHE A 779 9.17 4.13 28.34
N LYS A 780 10.35 4.17 28.99
CA LYS A 780 10.98 5.41 29.47
C LYS A 780 12.11 5.92 28.59
#